data_AF-A0A7Y2D8D8-F1
#
_entry.id   AF-A0A7Y2D8D8-F1
#
_cell.length_a   1.000
_cell.length_b   1.000
_cell.length_c   1.000
_cell.angle_alpha   90.00
_cell.angle_beta   90.00
_cell.angle_gamma   90.00
#
_symmetry.space_group_name_H-M   'P 1'
#
loop_
_entity.id
_entity.type
_entity.pdbx_description
1 polymer ?
#
loop_
_entity_poly.entity_id
_entity_poly.type
_entity_poly.pdbx_seq_one_letter_code
_entity_poly.pdbx_strand_id
1 'polypeptide(L)'
;MDNRRAQLVSIFAAFLLLATACDVQTIISAPRHGSIADGPSIATSGTVNLASYGAGGTLTVNGIATPVNPDGTWSQSVNRVAGYVTPITATYVNQQGQDFRHRTAVVNGPSIPAGSPSPDGVGMVFTANGLTGLGPVVENLAGGSFDIGALLQAQNPILEDEPLFLTFEADGSVYEAGIGNVDISAAAAANGVDLTVDVHDLYVGLDLDITDNLLINASCALELQVDVTTIDATFDLEPEPAGGVDVNQIGTLSVDLGTVDYEFISGICDGDTFVIGDIVNALTPDIEAVVAGGFTEALGDPDGTGPADSPLAEAIETSLAGIDIAGELSEAIGVNLDAGFTSITESTSGIEMLADADFFASIGAGPTDCLPPPGSPLLESTYDVPTPFSSLGSTTPSGDPFGLGVTISASAFNQLLGALTECGLTNTDISELAGDPPLPLNTALLSTIIPSFSVFQDVYPVTIQVRPTTAPFLTDQPGPNGEMAELVMANLMVTFMVQGPNQALPYLSVAIDAPLGFDLTFDPATNQLAPVITPGPIGSASARVITNYMGADESELEAIFPNLFPLFAGELSGAFGAFPLPSLLGLDISVIETARQGDYFNLYANLTPDPQAEITNLTITDTSSSDTVTDSLFDVNEWRHRIRPSNNSTSASIDLKGMIGADACCSVDDEQITAGAGYTVSFDVQPVAGETWQVAIDHSMLGAHTIINEDNGGAQTRFDSPITGRARVDAGAWQDFSFNVSQSSASTSVGNSGSDVLVEFSGSNGLLLTGTSAATITIEIDFDLFARSESNVIFPIAAGDEAAIRFGANDTIANGFTAGGYPGLGNRSIVTDGHFLDIALSSA
;
A
#
# COMPACT_ATOMS: atom_id res chain seq x y z
N MET A 1 -0.47 27.33 -41.17
CA MET A 1 -1.55 26.88 -40.28
C MET A 1 -2.81 26.42 -41.05
N ASP A 2 -3.03 26.84 -42.29
CA ASP A 2 -4.24 26.44 -43.05
C ASP A 2 -4.25 25.02 -43.64
N ASN A 3 -3.10 24.44 -43.99
CA ASN A 3 -3.07 23.07 -44.55
C ASN A 3 -3.32 21.96 -43.53
N ARG A 4 -3.03 22.18 -42.24
CA ARG A 4 -3.31 21.18 -41.18
C ARG A 4 -4.78 21.15 -40.76
N ARG A 5 -5.48 22.30 -40.81
CA ARG A 5 -6.94 22.36 -40.60
C ARG A 5 -7.73 21.76 -41.77
N ALA A 6 -7.27 21.95 -43.01
CA ALA A 6 -7.87 21.30 -44.17
C ALA A 6 -7.67 19.77 -44.18
N GLN A 7 -6.52 19.27 -43.69
CA GLN A 7 -6.28 17.84 -43.50
C GLN A 7 -7.09 17.25 -42.34
N LEU A 8 -7.22 17.93 -41.19
CA LEU A 8 -8.08 17.46 -40.10
C LEU A 8 -9.57 17.43 -40.50
N VAL A 9 -10.07 18.45 -41.21
CA VAL A 9 -11.47 18.49 -41.67
C VAL A 9 -11.73 17.45 -42.77
N SER A 10 -10.75 17.14 -43.61
CA SER A 10 -10.88 16.08 -44.64
C SER A 10 -10.78 14.67 -44.06
N ILE A 11 -10.01 14.47 -42.98
CA ILE A 11 -9.94 13.19 -42.25
C ILE A 11 -11.22 12.99 -41.41
N PHE A 12 -11.75 14.03 -40.77
CA PHE A 12 -13.04 13.98 -40.06
C PHE A 12 -14.22 13.76 -41.02
N ALA A 13 -14.21 14.40 -42.20
CA ALA A 13 -15.23 14.18 -43.23
C ALA A 13 -15.11 12.79 -43.88
N ALA A 14 -13.90 12.24 -44.04
CA ALA A 14 -13.69 10.87 -44.50
C ALA A 14 -14.11 9.83 -43.45
N PHE A 15 -13.91 10.09 -42.15
CA PHE A 15 -14.45 9.26 -41.07
C PHE A 15 -15.98 9.33 -40.98
N LEU A 16 -16.58 10.50 -41.20
CA LEU A 16 -18.04 10.68 -41.23
C LEU A 16 -18.69 10.08 -42.51
N LEU A 17 -17.97 10.04 -43.63
CA LEU A 17 -18.40 9.40 -44.89
C LEU A 17 -18.11 7.90 -44.96
N LEU A 18 -17.14 7.38 -44.20
CA LEU A 18 -16.94 5.93 -44.02
C LEU A 18 -17.89 5.34 -42.97
N ALA A 19 -18.34 6.13 -41.99
CA ALA A 19 -19.39 5.73 -41.04
C ALA A 19 -20.79 5.59 -41.68
N THR A 20 -21.02 6.17 -42.86
CA THR A 20 -22.33 6.12 -43.56
C THR A 20 -22.39 5.12 -44.73
N ALA A 21 -21.29 4.39 -45.02
CA ALA A 21 -21.22 3.47 -46.15
C ALA A 21 -21.19 1.97 -45.76
N CYS A 22 -21.17 1.65 -44.47
CA CYS A 22 -21.47 0.31 -43.93
C CYS A 22 -22.74 0.38 -43.07
N ASP A 23 -23.80 0.96 -43.61
CA ASP A 23 -25.12 0.90 -42.99
C ASP A 23 -25.63 -0.55 -43.16
N VAL A 24 -25.35 -1.40 -42.18
CA VAL A 24 -26.00 -2.71 -42.09
C VAL A 24 -27.49 -2.40 -42.05
N GLN A 25 -28.21 -2.80 -43.10
CA GLN A 25 -29.63 -2.48 -43.24
C GLN A 25 -30.42 -3.13 -42.10
N THR A 26 -30.63 -2.39 -41.01
CA THR A 26 -31.30 -2.86 -39.80
C THR A 26 -32.80 -2.65 -39.95
N ILE A 27 -33.58 -3.75 -39.91
CA ILE A 27 -35.05 -3.66 -39.97
C ILE A 27 -35.61 -3.09 -38.66
N ILE A 28 -34.93 -3.33 -37.54
CA ILE A 28 -35.29 -2.85 -36.18
C ILE A 28 -34.27 -1.77 -35.82
N SER A 29 -34.73 -0.58 -35.47
CA SER A 29 -33.89 0.53 -35.02
C SER A 29 -33.99 0.79 -33.52
N ALA A 30 -35.11 0.43 -32.89
CA ALA A 30 -35.30 0.45 -31.46
C ALA A 30 -36.19 -0.72 -31.00
N PRO A 31 -35.92 -1.35 -29.85
CA PRO A 31 -34.74 -1.15 -29.02
C PRO A 31 -33.46 -1.65 -29.71
N ARG A 32 -32.31 -1.13 -29.28
CA ARG A 32 -30.99 -1.61 -29.70
C ARG A 32 -30.72 -2.97 -29.05
N HIS A 33 -29.68 -3.67 -29.52
CA HIS A 33 -29.22 -4.86 -28.82
C HIS A 33 -28.80 -4.51 -27.40
N GLY A 34 -29.22 -5.32 -26.42
CA GLY A 34 -28.81 -5.16 -25.04
C GLY A 34 -29.58 -4.08 -24.27
N SER A 35 -30.57 -3.44 -24.88
CA SER A 35 -31.48 -2.57 -24.14
C SER A 35 -32.18 -3.35 -23.03
N ILE A 36 -32.30 -2.73 -21.86
CA ILE A 36 -32.96 -3.30 -20.69
C ILE A 36 -34.33 -2.61 -20.51
N ALA A 37 -35.36 -3.39 -20.23
CA ALA A 37 -36.72 -2.88 -20.06
C ALA A 37 -37.46 -3.57 -18.91
N ASP A 38 -38.08 -2.76 -18.05
CA ASP A 38 -38.89 -3.25 -16.93
C ASP A 38 -40.42 -3.16 -17.20
N GLY A 39 -40.83 -2.61 -18.34
CA GLY A 39 -42.24 -2.52 -18.73
C GLY A 39 -42.87 -3.87 -19.13
N PRO A 40 -44.20 -4.04 -19.01
CA PRO A 40 -44.90 -5.25 -19.48
C PRO A 40 -44.92 -5.40 -21.00
N SER A 41 -44.61 -4.32 -21.73
CA SER A 41 -44.52 -4.30 -23.18
C SER A 41 -43.34 -3.43 -23.61
N ILE A 42 -42.70 -3.82 -24.70
CA ILE A 42 -41.56 -3.14 -25.29
C ILE A 42 -42.05 -2.40 -26.53
N ALA A 43 -41.78 -1.10 -26.61
CA ALA A 43 -42.01 -0.32 -27.81
C ALA A 43 -40.89 -0.64 -28.82
N THR A 44 -41.27 -1.17 -29.98
CA THR A 44 -40.36 -1.56 -31.05
C THR A 44 -40.63 -0.72 -32.29
N SER A 45 -39.59 -0.21 -32.91
CA SER A 45 -39.68 0.52 -34.17
C SER A 45 -38.49 0.23 -35.07
N GLY A 46 -38.63 0.61 -36.33
CA GLY A 46 -37.63 0.29 -37.33
C GLY A 46 -37.92 0.90 -38.69
N THR A 47 -37.04 0.59 -39.63
CA THR A 47 -37.15 1.03 -41.02
C THR A 47 -36.85 -0.12 -41.96
N VAL A 48 -37.71 -0.33 -42.94
CA VAL A 48 -37.47 -1.26 -44.05
C VAL A 48 -36.87 -0.47 -45.20
N ASN A 49 -35.69 -0.85 -45.69
CA ASN A 49 -35.13 -0.23 -46.88
C ASN A 49 -35.90 -0.68 -48.14
N LEU A 50 -37.01 -0.01 -48.43
CA LEU A 50 -37.90 -0.35 -49.54
C LEU A 50 -37.21 -0.22 -50.92
N ALA A 51 -36.14 0.57 -51.02
CA ALA A 51 -35.36 0.69 -52.25
C ALA A 51 -34.52 -0.57 -52.53
N SER A 52 -33.97 -1.19 -51.48
CA SER A 52 -33.17 -2.42 -51.58
C SER A 52 -34.01 -3.69 -51.52
N TYR A 53 -35.06 -3.73 -50.69
CA TYR A 53 -35.87 -4.93 -50.46
C TYR A 53 -37.10 -5.03 -51.37
N GLY A 54 -37.46 -3.93 -52.04
CA GLY A 54 -38.65 -3.82 -52.87
C GLY A 54 -39.91 -3.49 -52.05
N ALA A 55 -40.72 -2.55 -52.55
CA ALA A 55 -41.95 -2.12 -51.88
C ALA A 55 -43.10 -3.14 -52.00
N GLY A 56 -44.09 -3.02 -51.10
CA GLY A 56 -45.34 -3.80 -51.15
C GLY A 56 -45.22 -5.23 -50.62
N GLY A 57 -44.20 -5.53 -49.80
CA GLY A 57 -44.08 -6.76 -49.02
C GLY A 57 -44.88 -6.74 -47.72
N THR A 58 -44.71 -7.78 -46.89
CA THR A 58 -45.38 -7.93 -45.58
C THR A 58 -44.34 -7.95 -44.46
N LEU A 59 -44.52 -7.11 -43.43
CA LEU A 59 -43.71 -7.12 -42.21
C LEU A 59 -44.47 -7.83 -41.09
N THR A 60 -43.79 -8.73 -40.39
CA THR A 60 -44.25 -9.29 -39.12
C THR A 60 -43.21 -9.03 -38.03
N VAL A 61 -43.67 -8.69 -36.82
CA VAL A 61 -42.84 -8.49 -35.63
C VAL A 61 -43.35 -9.44 -34.56
N ASN A 62 -42.52 -10.41 -34.17
CA ASN A 62 -42.92 -11.55 -33.31
C ASN A 62 -44.23 -12.22 -33.77
N GLY A 63 -44.37 -12.40 -35.10
CA GLY A 63 -45.55 -12.99 -35.72
C GLY A 63 -46.76 -12.06 -35.83
N ILE A 64 -46.67 -10.83 -35.31
CA ILE A 64 -47.75 -9.84 -35.41
C ILE A 64 -47.59 -9.03 -36.70
N ALA A 65 -48.62 -9.05 -37.56
CA ALA A 65 -48.63 -8.25 -38.78
C ALA A 65 -48.51 -6.76 -38.45
N THR A 66 -47.46 -6.12 -38.99
CA THR A 66 -47.10 -4.74 -38.65
C THR A 66 -47.13 -3.87 -39.91
N PRO A 67 -47.93 -2.78 -39.93
CA PRO A 67 -47.96 -1.87 -41.08
C PRO A 67 -46.62 -1.18 -41.30
N VAL A 68 -46.18 -1.10 -42.56
CA VAL A 68 -45.01 -0.31 -42.98
C VAL A 68 -45.50 0.96 -43.67
N ASN A 69 -45.01 2.11 -43.20
CA ASN A 69 -45.35 3.42 -43.77
C ASN A 69 -44.72 3.59 -45.17
N PRO A 70 -45.22 4.54 -45.99
CA PRO A 70 -44.66 4.79 -47.32
C PRO A 70 -43.17 5.20 -47.33
N ASP A 71 -42.67 5.75 -46.22
CA ASP A 71 -41.27 6.09 -46.02
C ASP A 71 -40.41 4.92 -45.51
N GLY A 72 -41.01 3.74 -45.33
CA GLY A 72 -40.35 2.54 -44.84
C GLY A 72 -40.37 2.37 -43.32
N THR A 73 -40.84 3.37 -42.55
CA THR A 73 -40.85 3.30 -41.08
C THR A 73 -41.99 2.42 -40.55
N TRP A 74 -41.81 1.86 -39.36
CA TRP A 74 -42.85 1.08 -38.68
C TRP A 74 -42.68 1.15 -37.15
N SER A 75 -43.76 0.84 -36.44
CA SER A 75 -43.79 0.75 -34.97
C SER A 75 -44.75 -0.35 -34.52
N GLN A 76 -44.37 -1.08 -33.47
CA GLN A 76 -45.18 -2.12 -32.87
C GLN A 76 -44.91 -2.23 -31.37
N SER A 77 -45.92 -2.63 -30.59
CA SER A 77 -45.72 -3.00 -29.19
C SER A 77 -45.61 -4.53 -29.06
N VAL A 78 -44.52 -5.00 -28.46
CA VAL A 78 -44.25 -6.41 -28.23
C VAL A 78 -44.43 -6.71 -26.74
N ASN A 79 -45.25 -7.70 -26.39
CA ASN A 79 -45.40 -8.10 -25.00
C ASN A 79 -44.11 -8.76 -24.50
N ARG A 80 -43.72 -8.41 -23.27
CA ARG A 80 -42.63 -9.08 -22.56
C ARG A 80 -42.97 -10.56 -22.37
N VAL A 81 -42.01 -11.45 -22.60
CA VAL A 81 -42.15 -12.88 -22.31
C VAL A 81 -41.62 -13.17 -20.90
N ALA A 82 -42.03 -14.31 -20.32
CA ALA A 82 -41.49 -14.73 -19.02
C ALA A 82 -40.00 -15.08 -19.14
N GLY A 83 -39.22 -14.77 -18.10
CA GLY A 83 -37.76 -14.95 -18.04
C GLY A 83 -36.99 -13.64 -18.24
N TYR A 84 -35.66 -13.74 -18.32
CA TYR A 84 -34.75 -12.58 -18.39
C TYR A 84 -34.60 -11.96 -19.77
N VAL A 85 -35.03 -12.64 -20.86
CA VAL A 85 -34.81 -12.16 -22.23
C VAL A 85 -36.11 -12.17 -23.02
N THR A 86 -36.47 -11.02 -23.60
CA THR A 86 -37.52 -10.93 -24.62
C THR A 86 -36.90 -10.81 -26.02
N PRO A 87 -36.97 -11.87 -26.84
CA PRO A 87 -36.49 -11.80 -28.21
C PRO A 87 -37.51 -11.09 -29.10
N ILE A 88 -37.02 -10.19 -29.95
CA ILE A 88 -37.83 -9.43 -30.92
C ILE A 88 -37.30 -9.73 -32.31
N THR A 89 -38.10 -10.43 -33.10
CA THR A 89 -37.78 -10.79 -34.49
C THR A 89 -38.70 -10.04 -35.44
N ALA A 90 -38.11 -9.24 -36.32
CA ALA A 90 -38.78 -8.60 -37.44
C ALA A 90 -38.45 -9.36 -38.73
N THR A 91 -39.48 -9.79 -39.46
CA THR A 91 -39.35 -10.47 -40.75
C THR A 91 -40.12 -9.71 -41.82
N TYR A 92 -39.40 -9.20 -42.82
CA TYR A 92 -39.98 -8.59 -44.02
C TYR A 92 -39.90 -9.56 -45.18
N VAL A 93 -41.05 -9.92 -45.75
CA VAL A 93 -41.14 -10.77 -46.95
C VAL A 93 -41.53 -9.90 -48.13
N ASN A 94 -40.66 -9.79 -49.12
CA ASN A 94 -40.95 -8.97 -50.31
C ASN A 94 -41.90 -9.70 -51.29
N GLN A 95 -42.33 -9.01 -52.35
CA GLN A 95 -43.25 -9.59 -53.33
C GLN A 95 -42.67 -10.74 -54.15
N GLN A 96 -41.34 -10.93 -54.11
CA GLN A 96 -40.64 -12.03 -54.77
C GLN A 96 -40.51 -13.25 -53.84
N GLY A 97 -41.01 -13.15 -52.60
CA GLY A 97 -40.90 -14.20 -51.59
C GLY A 97 -39.51 -14.28 -50.94
N GLN A 98 -38.71 -13.21 -51.01
CA GLN A 98 -37.43 -13.14 -50.32
C GLN A 98 -37.63 -12.63 -48.89
N ASP A 99 -37.03 -13.34 -47.94
CA ASP A 99 -37.10 -13.03 -46.51
C ASP A 99 -35.90 -12.18 -46.07
N PHE A 100 -36.19 -11.10 -45.38
CA PHE A 100 -35.20 -10.27 -44.69
C PHE A 100 -35.54 -10.29 -43.21
N ARG A 101 -34.62 -10.81 -42.38
CA ARG A 101 -34.84 -11.00 -40.95
C ARG A 101 -33.85 -10.19 -40.14
N HIS A 102 -34.35 -9.64 -39.04
CA HIS A 102 -33.54 -9.02 -38.02
C HIS A 102 -34.07 -9.43 -36.64
N ARG A 103 -33.17 -9.76 -35.72
CA ARG A 103 -33.49 -10.13 -34.35
C ARG A 103 -32.75 -9.19 -33.41
N THR A 104 -33.44 -8.65 -32.42
CA THR A 104 -32.81 -8.03 -31.25
C THR A 104 -33.28 -8.76 -29.98
N ALA A 105 -32.49 -8.67 -28.91
CA ALA A 105 -32.87 -9.18 -27.60
C ALA A 105 -32.91 -8.02 -26.62
N VAL A 106 -33.97 -8.01 -25.82
CA VAL A 106 -34.19 -7.04 -24.75
C VAL A 106 -34.10 -7.79 -23.43
N VAL A 107 -33.26 -7.29 -22.53
CA VAL A 107 -33.14 -7.85 -21.18
C VAL A 107 -34.29 -7.34 -20.33
N ASN A 108 -34.90 -8.22 -19.54
CA ASN A 108 -36.05 -7.93 -18.70
C ASN A 108 -35.58 -7.73 -17.26
N GLY A 109 -35.74 -6.53 -16.71
CA GLY A 109 -35.48 -6.26 -15.29
C GLY A 109 -34.97 -4.84 -15.03
N PRO A 110 -34.47 -4.59 -13.81
CA PRO A 110 -33.85 -3.32 -13.45
C PRO A 110 -32.49 -3.16 -14.13
N SER A 111 -31.99 -1.93 -14.17
CA SER A 111 -30.77 -1.57 -14.90
C SER A 111 -30.06 -0.40 -14.27
N ILE A 112 -28.73 -0.40 -14.34
CA ILE A 112 -27.88 0.74 -14.00
C ILE A 112 -27.50 1.46 -15.29
N PRO A 113 -27.80 2.76 -15.46
CA PRO A 113 -27.38 3.53 -16.63
C PRO A 113 -25.86 3.60 -16.76
N ALA A 114 -25.34 3.69 -17.99
CA ALA A 114 -23.90 3.88 -18.21
C ALA A 114 -23.38 5.15 -17.48
N GLY A 115 -22.24 5.01 -16.80
CA GLY A 115 -21.62 6.08 -16.00
C GLY A 115 -22.31 6.35 -14.66
N SER A 116 -23.20 5.46 -14.21
CA SER A 116 -23.79 5.51 -12.87
C SER A 116 -23.23 4.34 -12.06
N PRO A 117 -22.84 4.55 -10.79
CA PRO A 117 -22.27 3.46 -10.01
C PRO A 117 -23.31 2.44 -9.55
N SER A 118 -22.86 1.21 -9.32
CA SER A 118 -23.53 0.20 -8.50
C SER A 118 -23.28 0.52 -7.02
N PRO A 119 -24.33 0.77 -6.22
CA PRO A 119 -24.20 1.00 -4.80
C PRO A 119 -23.53 -0.18 -4.09
N ASP A 120 -22.59 0.10 -3.17
CA ASP A 120 -21.82 -0.90 -2.42
C ASP A 120 -21.32 -2.04 -3.35
N GLY A 121 -20.84 -1.66 -4.53
CA GLY A 121 -20.56 -2.59 -5.63
C GLY A 121 -19.30 -3.41 -5.41
N VAL A 122 -18.32 -2.85 -4.70
CA VAL A 122 -17.07 -3.52 -4.31
C VAL A 122 -16.72 -3.16 -2.87
N GLY A 123 -15.88 -3.96 -2.23
CA GLY A 123 -15.42 -3.65 -0.89
C GLY A 123 -14.34 -4.57 -0.37
N MET A 124 -13.76 -4.17 0.75
CA MET A 124 -12.75 -4.91 1.50
C MET A 124 -13.16 -5.01 2.97
N VAL A 125 -12.89 -6.15 3.59
CA VAL A 125 -13.19 -6.42 4.99
C VAL A 125 -11.95 -6.96 5.67
N PHE A 126 -11.36 -6.17 6.57
CA PHE A 126 -10.26 -6.60 7.42
C PHE A 126 -10.83 -7.13 8.72
N THR A 127 -10.70 -8.43 8.98
CA THR A 127 -11.16 -8.97 10.27
C THR A 127 -10.16 -8.63 11.38
N ALA A 128 -10.56 -8.82 12.64
CA ALA A 128 -9.64 -8.70 13.78
C ALA A 128 -8.36 -9.55 13.61
N ASN A 129 -8.45 -10.73 12.98
CA ASN A 129 -7.26 -11.55 12.67
C ASN A 129 -6.38 -10.89 11.61
N GLY A 130 -6.97 -10.22 10.62
CA GLY A 130 -6.25 -9.48 9.59
C GLY A 130 -5.49 -8.30 10.17
N LEU A 131 -6.12 -7.53 11.05
CA LEU A 131 -5.50 -6.36 11.69
C LEU A 131 -4.29 -6.71 12.57
N THR A 132 -4.34 -7.85 13.28
CA THR A 132 -3.16 -8.33 14.02
C THR A 132 -1.96 -8.61 13.09
N GLY A 133 -2.22 -9.01 11.84
CA GLY A 133 -1.17 -9.23 10.85
C GLY A 133 -0.61 -7.95 10.22
N LEU A 134 -1.28 -6.80 10.37
CA LEU A 134 -0.85 -5.52 9.81
C LEU A 134 0.17 -4.78 10.70
N GLY A 135 0.33 -5.17 11.97
CA GLY A 135 1.24 -4.49 12.91
C GLY A 135 2.65 -4.21 12.36
N PRO A 136 3.37 -5.22 11.83
CA PRO A 136 4.69 -5.03 11.23
C PRO A 136 4.70 -4.13 9.98
N VAL A 137 3.60 -4.07 9.23
CA VAL A 137 3.46 -3.19 8.06
C VAL A 137 3.29 -1.75 8.53
N VAL A 138 2.43 -1.51 9.52
CA VAL A 138 2.25 -0.19 10.13
C VAL A 138 3.57 0.28 10.76
N GLU A 139 4.30 -0.59 11.46
CA GLU A 139 5.61 -0.29 12.04
C GLU A 139 6.65 0.10 10.96
N ASN A 140 6.78 -0.69 9.89
CA ASN A 140 7.71 -0.39 8.80
C ASN A 140 7.35 0.89 8.03
N LEU A 141 6.06 1.18 7.85
CA LEU A 141 5.59 2.36 7.12
C LEU A 141 5.62 3.63 7.97
N ALA A 142 5.28 3.52 9.25
CA ALA A 142 5.23 4.66 10.17
C ALA A 142 6.55 4.95 10.89
N GLY A 143 7.53 4.03 10.85
CA GLY A 143 8.80 4.16 11.57
C GLY A 143 9.60 5.43 11.27
N GLY A 144 9.43 6.04 10.09
CA GLY A 144 10.03 7.35 9.76
C GLY A 144 9.30 8.56 10.36
N SER A 145 8.04 8.38 10.78
CA SER A 145 7.19 9.42 11.39
C SER A 145 7.32 9.48 12.91
N PHE A 146 7.83 8.42 13.55
CA PHE A 146 8.04 8.32 14.99
C PHE A 146 9.45 8.78 15.43
N ASP A 147 9.89 9.98 15.01
CA ASP A 147 11.09 10.61 15.59
C ASP A 147 10.73 11.24 16.95
N ILE A 148 10.55 10.39 17.96
CA ILE A 148 10.20 10.78 19.33
C ILE A 148 11.24 11.77 19.91
N GLY A 149 12.51 11.62 19.53
CA GLY A 149 13.57 12.53 19.95
C GLY A 149 13.36 13.96 19.43
N ALA A 150 13.01 14.10 18.14
CA ALA A 150 12.66 15.39 17.55
C ALA A 150 11.36 15.96 18.13
N LEU A 151 10.35 15.12 18.38
CA LEU A 151 9.09 15.52 18.99
C LEU A 151 9.28 16.11 20.39
N LEU A 152 10.06 15.44 21.26
CA LEU A 152 10.36 15.93 22.61
C LEU A 152 11.19 17.23 22.59
N GLN A 153 12.17 17.35 21.68
CA GLN A 153 12.98 18.57 21.55
C GLN A 153 12.18 19.76 21.00
N ALA A 154 11.13 19.52 20.21
CA ALA A 154 10.25 20.58 19.70
C ALA A 154 9.40 21.24 20.79
N GLN A 155 9.22 20.58 21.93
CA GLN A 155 8.39 21.03 23.06
C GLN A 155 9.16 21.81 24.13
N ASN A 156 10.33 22.36 23.80
CA ASN A 156 11.14 23.09 24.77
C ASN A 156 10.62 24.52 25.08
N PRO A 157 10.51 24.91 26.37
CA PRO A 157 10.79 24.13 27.57
C PRO A 157 9.65 23.14 27.89
N ILE A 158 10.01 21.94 28.36
CA ILE A 158 9.05 20.89 28.71
C ILE A 158 8.45 21.12 30.12
N LEU A 159 9.19 21.75 31.04
CA LEU A 159 8.72 22.21 32.35
C LEU A 159 8.75 23.75 32.39
N GLU A 160 7.67 24.40 32.82
CA GLU A 160 7.59 25.86 32.97
C GLU A 160 6.95 26.23 34.33
N ASP A 161 7.68 26.95 35.18
CA ASP A 161 7.24 27.45 36.49
C ASP A 161 6.67 26.35 37.43
N GLU A 162 7.15 25.10 37.36
CA GLU A 162 6.56 24.00 38.14
C GLU A 162 6.84 24.16 39.66
N PRO A 163 5.80 24.21 40.51
CA PRO A 163 5.95 24.51 41.92
C PRO A 163 6.51 23.31 42.69
N LEU A 164 7.75 23.44 43.18
CA LEU A 164 8.39 22.46 44.03
C LEU A 164 8.03 22.66 45.51
N PHE A 165 8.65 21.86 46.37
CA PHE A 165 8.51 22.00 47.81
C PHE A 165 8.88 23.42 48.28
N LEU A 166 7.98 24.08 49.05
CA LEU A 166 8.12 25.45 49.59
C LEU A 166 7.93 26.59 48.57
N THR A 167 8.96 27.39 48.29
CA THR A 167 8.94 28.57 47.41
C THR A 167 9.73 28.34 46.13
N PHE A 168 10.14 27.10 45.87
CA PHE A 168 10.96 26.74 44.71
C PHE A 168 10.08 26.49 43.48
N GLU A 169 10.54 26.92 42.31
CA GLU A 169 9.97 26.75 40.98
C GLU A 169 11.05 26.12 40.09
N ALA A 170 10.67 25.25 39.16
CA ALA A 170 11.60 24.63 38.22
C ALA A 170 11.16 24.82 36.76
N ASP A 171 12.09 25.27 35.94
CA ASP A 171 12.00 25.23 34.49
C ASP A 171 12.88 24.10 33.95
N GLY A 172 12.48 23.47 32.85
CA GLY A 172 13.15 22.30 32.32
C GLY A 172 13.14 22.27 30.81
N SER A 173 14.30 22.11 30.19
CA SER A 173 14.45 22.00 28.75
C SER A 173 15.14 20.70 28.36
N VAL A 174 14.56 19.96 27.42
CA VAL A 174 15.15 18.78 26.80
C VAL A 174 16.38 19.20 26.00
N TYR A 175 17.57 18.92 26.51
CA TYR A 175 18.78 19.04 25.70
C TYR A 175 19.00 17.79 24.84
N GLU A 176 18.33 16.68 25.17
CA GLU A 176 18.50 15.40 24.50
C GLU A 176 17.35 14.42 24.73
N ALA A 177 17.00 13.62 23.73
CA ALA A 177 16.06 12.51 23.88
C ALA A 177 16.36 11.38 22.88
N GLY A 178 15.97 10.14 23.20
CA GLY A 178 16.13 8.97 22.34
C GLY A 178 15.30 7.78 22.82
N ILE A 179 15.17 6.74 21.99
CA ILE A 179 14.40 5.52 22.27
C ILE A 179 15.18 4.32 21.75
N GLY A 180 14.99 3.14 22.32
CA GLY A 180 15.59 1.89 21.85
C GLY A 180 14.82 1.24 20.70
N ASN A 181 13.52 0.96 20.91
CA ASN A 181 12.64 0.31 19.93
C ASN A 181 11.19 0.85 20.02
N VAL A 182 10.41 0.67 18.95
CA VAL A 182 8.98 0.95 18.92
C VAL A 182 8.23 -0.28 18.41
N ASP A 183 7.31 -0.82 19.21
CA ASP A 183 6.37 -1.85 18.76
C ASP A 183 4.99 -1.25 18.55
N ILE A 184 4.32 -1.59 17.44
CA ILE A 184 2.97 -1.10 17.14
C ILE A 184 2.01 -2.27 17.01
N SER A 185 0.87 -2.19 17.70
CA SER A 185 -0.21 -3.16 17.59
C SER A 185 -1.56 -2.48 17.34
N ALA A 186 -2.36 -3.06 16.44
CA ALA A 186 -3.68 -2.56 16.07
C ALA A 186 -4.76 -3.60 16.39
N ALA A 187 -5.88 -3.14 16.96
CA ALA A 187 -7.02 -3.97 17.32
C ALA A 187 -8.34 -3.33 16.88
N ALA A 188 -9.27 -4.16 16.38
CA ALA A 188 -10.60 -3.68 16.00
C ALA A 188 -11.43 -3.32 17.24
N ALA A 189 -12.01 -2.12 17.26
CA ALA A 189 -12.91 -1.64 18.31
C ALA A 189 -14.31 -1.33 17.76
N ALA A 190 -15.27 -1.07 18.65
CA ALA A 190 -16.67 -0.90 18.26
C ALA A 190 -16.98 0.39 17.46
N ASN A 191 -16.09 1.38 17.50
CA ASN A 191 -16.22 2.64 16.76
C ASN A 191 -14.81 3.15 16.42
N GLY A 192 -13.95 2.28 15.91
CA GLY A 192 -12.58 2.67 15.55
C GLY A 192 -11.58 1.51 15.61
N VAL A 193 -10.32 1.87 15.50
CA VAL A 193 -9.15 1.00 15.66
C VAL A 193 -8.36 1.48 16.86
N ASP A 194 -8.20 0.59 17.84
CA ASP A 194 -7.31 0.83 18.97
C ASP A 194 -5.87 0.56 18.51
N LEU A 195 -5.01 1.55 18.70
CA LEU A 195 -3.59 1.48 18.45
C LEU A 195 -2.85 1.55 19.79
N THR A 196 -1.98 0.58 20.03
CA THR A 196 -1.04 0.60 21.15
C THR A 196 0.37 0.68 20.58
N VAL A 197 1.11 1.71 20.99
CA VAL A 197 2.51 1.95 20.63
C VAL A 197 3.36 1.80 21.88
N ASP A 198 4.24 0.81 21.91
CA ASP A 198 5.18 0.57 23.00
C ASP A 198 6.56 1.10 22.61
N VAL A 199 7.03 2.12 23.33
CA VAL A 199 8.35 2.74 23.14
C VAL A 199 9.28 2.20 24.22
N HIS A 200 10.27 1.41 23.81
CA HIS A 200 11.24 0.79 24.72
C HIS A 200 12.47 1.67 24.90
N ASP A 201 13.06 1.63 26.10
CA ASP A 201 14.29 2.31 26.48
C ASP A 201 14.28 3.82 26.17
N LEU A 202 13.17 4.51 26.48
CA LEU A 202 13.06 5.95 26.33
C LEU A 202 14.06 6.65 27.26
N TYR A 203 14.87 7.53 26.70
CA TYR A 203 15.84 8.36 27.40
C TYR A 203 15.53 9.84 27.16
N VAL A 204 15.60 10.66 28.23
CA VAL A 204 15.42 12.12 28.15
C VAL A 204 16.45 12.82 29.04
N GLY A 205 17.27 13.69 28.46
CA GLY A 205 18.17 14.60 29.15
C GLY A 205 17.53 15.99 29.29
N LEU A 206 17.40 16.47 30.52
CA LEU A 206 16.80 17.75 30.89
C LEU A 206 17.83 18.69 31.54
N ASP A 207 17.88 19.94 31.07
CA ASP A 207 18.49 21.06 31.79
C ASP A 207 17.41 21.69 32.66
N LEU A 208 17.61 21.65 33.98
CA LEU A 208 16.70 22.17 34.99
C LEU A 208 17.23 23.46 35.60
N ASP A 209 16.43 24.51 35.57
CA ASP A 209 16.68 25.76 36.30
C ASP A 209 15.73 25.86 37.50
N ILE A 210 16.27 25.72 38.71
CA ILE A 210 15.53 25.76 39.97
C ILE A 210 15.70 27.14 40.61
N THR A 211 14.60 27.85 40.86
CA THR A 211 14.61 29.19 41.48
C THR A 211 13.71 29.23 42.72
N ASP A 212 14.00 30.07 43.73
CA ASP A 212 13.13 30.21 44.93
C ASP A 212 12.45 31.58 45.10
N ASN A 213 12.51 32.41 44.06
CA ASN A 213 12.01 33.80 44.04
C ASN A 213 12.56 34.73 45.16
N LEU A 214 13.50 34.27 45.99
CA LEU A 214 14.07 35.01 47.12
C LEU A 214 15.60 35.14 47.04
N LEU A 215 16.35 34.06 46.75
CA LEU A 215 17.82 34.08 46.70
C LEU A 215 18.52 32.91 45.99
N ILE A 216 17.84 31.79 45.72
CA ILE A 216 18.46 30.61 45.08
C ILE A 216 18.06 30.58 43.61
N ASN A 217 19.06 30.49 42.73
CA ASN A 217 18.93 30.13 41.32
C ASN A 217 20.01 29.06 41.08
N ALA A 218 19.60 27.90 40.61
CA ALA A 218 20.38 26.69 40.59
C ALA A 218 20.09 25.93 39.30
N SER A 219 21.09 25.83 38.43
CA SER A 219 21.01 25.00 37.23
C SER A 219 21.52 23.60 37.53
N CYS A 220 20.81 22.59 37.07
CA CYS A 220 21.10 21.17 37.25
C CYS A 220 20.78 20.41 35.96
N ALA A 221 21.52 19.34 35.64
CA ALA A 221 21.11 18.44 34.56
C ALA A 221 20.58 17.12 35.12
N LEU A 222 19.50 16.62 34.54
CA LEU A 222 18.79 15.40 34.91
C LEU A 222 18.70 14.49 33.70
N GLU A 223 19.03 13.21 33.88
CA GLU A 223 18.77 12.17 32.90
C GLU A 223 17.60 11.31 33.39
N LEU A 224 16.68 10.99 32.49
CA LEU A 224 15.55 10.09 32.70
C LEU A 224 15.73 8.87 31.80
N GLN A 225 15.45 7.69 32.33
CA GLN A 225 15.39 6.44 31.59
C GLN A 225 14.10 5.71 31.93
N VAL A 226 13.41 5.24 30.90
CA VAL A 226 12.13 4.56 31.00
C VAL A 226 12.19 3.27 30.18
N ASP A 227 12.01 2.14 30.85
CA ASP A 227 12.08 0.82 30.20
C ASP A 227 11.05 0.68 29.08
N VAL A 228 9.78 1.03 29.35
CA VAL A 228 8.68 0.98 28.38
C VAL A 228 7.72 2.14 28.63
N THR A 229 7.46 2.92 27.59
CA THR A 229 6.36 3.90 27.53
C THR A 229 5.28 3.39 26.59
N THR A 230 4.07 3.18 27.10
CA THR A 230 2.92 2.74 26.31
C THR A 230 2.04 3.93 25.96
N ILE A 231 1.73 4.08 24.67
CA ILE A 231 0.83 5.10 24.13
C ILE A 231 -0.38 4.39 23.53
N ASP A 232 -1.55 4.64 24.10
CA ASP A 232 -2.83 4.10 23.61
C ASP A 232 -3.66 5.20 22.96
N ALA A 233 -4.10 4.98 21.73
CA ALA A 233 -4.99 5.87 21.01
C ALA A 233 -6.06 5.08 20.26
N THR A 234 -7.23 5.67 20.05
CA THR A 234 -8.28 5.09 19.21
C THR A 234 -8.48 5.99 18.01
N PHE A 235 -8.62 5.42 16.82
CA PHE A 235 -8.82 6.17 15.57
C PHE A 235 -10.11 5.76 14.86
N ASP A 236 -10.84 6.74 14.35
CA ASP A 236 -11.95 6.59 13.41
C ASP A 236 -11.41 6.60 11.98
N LEU A 237 -12.00 5.81 11.10
CA LEU A 237 -11.67 5.79 9.68
C LEU A 237 -12.91 6.25 8.89
N GLU A 238 -12.80 7.36 8.19
CA GLU A 238 -13.87 7.90 7.37
C GLU A 238 -13.47 7.92 5.88
N PRO A 239 -14.42 7.79 4.94
CA PRO A 239 -14.12 7.96 3.53
C PRO A 239 -13.73 9.41 3.21
N GLU A 240 -12.57 9.60 2.56
CA GLU A 240 -12.18 10.91 2.06
C GLU A 240 -12.89 11.21 0.72
N PRO A 241 -13.39 12.44 0.48
CA PRO A 241 -14.00 12.82 -0.80
C PRO A 241 -13.13 12.61 -2.05
N ALA A 242 -11.81 12.45 -1.90
CA ALA A 242 -10.87 12.20 -2.99
C ALA A 242 -10.67 10.71 -3.32
N GLY A 243 -11.29 9.79 -2.58
CA GLY A 243 -11.18 8.33 -2.77
C GLY A 243 -10.19 7.64 -1.82
N GLY A 244 -9.71 8.33 -0.79
CA GLY A 244 -8.84 7.80 0.26
C GLY A 244 -9.55 7.49 1.56
N VAL A 245 -8.76 7.28 2.61
CA VAL A 245 -9.21 7.07 3.98
C VAL A 245 -8.70 8.23 4.83
N ASP A 246 -9.63 8.92 5.48
CA ASP A 246 -9.40 9.93 6.50
C ASP A 246 -9.33 9.24 7.86
N VAL A 247 -8.34 9.58 8.69
CA VAL A 247 -8.10 8.94 9.98
C VAL A 247 -8.20 10.00 11.06
N ASN A 248 -9.19 9.90 11.93
CA ASN A 248 -9.41 10.88 12.98
C ASN A 248 -9.12 10.29 14.35
N GLN A 249 -8.38 11.00 15.21
CA GLN A 249 -8.17 10.54 16.59
C GLN A 249 -9.47 10.68 17.40
N ILE A 250 -9.89 9.60 18.05
CA ILE A 250 -11.06 9.58 18.93
C ILE A 250 -10.62 9.84 20.37
N GLY A 251 -11.01 11.01 20.88
CA GLY A 251 -10.73 11.39 22.27
C GLY A 251 -9.26 11.71 22.50
N THR A 252 -8.83 11.65 23.76
CA THR A 252 -7.44 11.89 24.14
C THR A 252 -6.69 10.57 24.17
N LEU A 253 -5.50 10.55 23.57
CA LEU A 253 -4.56 9.45 23.76
C LEU A 253 -4.13 9.34 25.24
N SER A 254 -3.71 8.15 25.66
CA SER A 254 -3.19 7.86 26.99
C SER A 254 -1.71 7.53 26.89
N VAL A 255 -0.91 8.07 27.82
CA VAL A 255 0.53 7.79 27.91
C VAL A 255 0.82 7.22 29.29
N ASP A 256 1.45 6.05 29.34
CA ASP A 256 1.92 5.40 30.56
C ASP A 256 3.44 5.21 30.45
N LEU A 257 4.20 5.92 31.29
CA LEU A 257 5.67 5.86 31.33
C LEU A 257 6.19 4.66 32.15
N GLY A 258 5.33 3.78 32.67
CA GLY A 258 5.79 2.61 33.42
C GLY A 258 6.65 2.98 34.64
N THR A 259 7.90 2.49 34.69
CA THR A 259 8.86 2.86 35.75
C THR A 259 9.89 3.85 35.20
N VAL A 260 9.99 5.02 35.84
CA VAL A 260 10.97 6.05 35.49
C VAL A 260 12.17 5.96 36.44
N ASP A 261 13.32 5.61 35.89
CA ASP A 261 14.62 5.78 36.54
C ASP A 261 15.18 7.16 36.18
N TYR A 262 15.94 7.76 37.10
CA TYR A 262 16.53 9.07 36.87
C TYR A 262 17.85 9.26 37.62
N GLU A 263 18.70 10.12 37.08
CA GLU A 263 19.99 10.49 37.68
C GLU A 263 20.24 11.99 37.49
N PHE A 264 20.54 12.70 38.58
CA PHE A 264 21.09 14.04 38.48
C PHE A 264 22.57 13.92 38.13
N ILE A 265 22.94 14.51 37.01
CA ILE A 265 24.27 14.32 36.44
C ILE A 265 25.16 15.55 36.59
N SER A 266 24.61 16.74 36.88
CA SER A 266 25.43 17.94 37.09
C SER A 266 24.71 19.02 37.90
N GLY A 267 25.48 20.03 38.32
CA GLY A 267 24.99 21.21 39.01
C GLY A 267 24.89 21.04 40.53
N ILE A 268 24.20 21.97 41.19
CA ILE A 268 24.06 21.92 42.67
C ILE A 268 23.23 20.71 43.14
N CYS A 269 22.55 20.03 42.20
CA CYS A 269 21.72 18.84 42.41
C CYS A 269 22.49 17.51 42.30
N ASP A 270 23.81 17.53 42.09
CA ASP A 270 24.61 16.32 42.16
C ASP A 270 24.72 15.82 43.63
N GLY A 271 24.60 14.50 43.83
CA GLY A 271 24.26 13.78 45.05
C GLY A 271 25.17 14.01 46.27
N ASP A 272 26.26 14.74 46.10
CA ASP A 272 27.16 15.15 47.18
C ASP A 272 26.71 16.41 47.94
N THR A 273 25.63 17.08 47.52
CA THR A 273 25.03 18.20 48.30
C THR A 273 23.87 17.76 49.21
N PHE A 274 23.90 18.24 50.46
CA PHE A 274 23.11 17.76 51.61
C PHE A 274 21.57 17.98 51.51
N VAL A 275 21.05 18.50 50.40
CA VAL A 275 19.67 19.03 50.27
C VAL A 275 18.80 18.23 49.28
N ILE A 276 19.40 17.35 48.46
CA ILE A 276 18.79 16.92 47.19
C ILE A 276 17.79 15.76 47.31
N GLY A 277 17.99 14.81 48.23
CA GLY A 277 17.13 13.64 48.34
C GLY A 277 15.64 13.94 48.59
N ASP A 278 15.33 15.09 49.20
CA ASP A 278 13.94 15.53 49.43
C ASP A 278 13.35 16.29 48.21
N ILE A 279 14.18 16.94 47.40
CA ILE A 279 13.78 17.63 46.15
C ILE A 279 13.45 16.59 45.08
N VAL A 280 14.29 15.56 44.97
CA VAL A 280 14.13 14.43 44.07
C VAL A 280 12.79 13.73 44.27
N ASN A 281 12.49 13.29 45.50
CA ASN A 281 11.24 12.60 45.81
C ASN A 281 9.99 13.51 45.64
N ALA A 282 10.18 14.83 45.62
CA ALA A 282 9.11 15.78 45.37
C ALA A 282 8.87 16.00 43.86
N LEU A 283 9.93 15.94 43.04
CA LEU A 283 9.91 16.20 41.61
C LEU A 283 9.44 15.02 40.76
N THR A 284 9.71 13.77 41.16
CA THR A 284 9.44 12.59 40.31
C THR A 284 8.01 12.51 39.78
N PRO A 285 6.94 12.69 40.60
CA PRO A 285 5.57 12.61 40.10
C PRO A 285 5.22 13.74 39.11
N ASP A 286 5.82 14.92 39.29
CA ASP A 286 5.58 16.08 38.44
C ASP A 286 6.34 15.94 37.11
N ILE A 287 7.56 15.37 37.13
CA ILE A 287 8.33 15.01 35.93
C ILE A 287 7.58 13.95 35.11
N GLU A 288 7.07 12.89 35.75
CA GLU A 288 6.24 11.88 35.08
C GLU A 288 5.01 12.52 34.42
N ALA A 289 4.29 13.37 35.15
CA ALA A 289 3.10 14.05 34.64
C ALA A 289 3.40 15.00 33.47
N VAL A 290 4.55 15.67 33.51
CA VAL A 290 4.96 16.62 32.47
C VAL A 290 5.47 15.92 31.24
N VAL A 291 6.28 14.85 31.37
CA VAL A 291 6.71 14.04 30.23
C VAL A 291 5.49 13.40 29.56
N ALA A 292 4.58 12.79 30.34
CA ALA A 292 3.34 12.22 29.80
C ALA A 292 2.41 13.29 29.18
N GLY A 293 2.33 14.47 29.79
CA GLY A 293 1.59 15.62 29.28
C GLY A 293 2.16 16.14 27.96
N GLY A 294 3.49 16.25 27.86
CA GLY A 294 4.19 16.65 26.65
C GLY A 294 3.98 15.68 25.49
N PHE A 295 4.01 14.36 25.75
CA PHE A 295 3.62 13.36 24.75
C PHE A 295 2.16 13.50 24.34
N THR A 296 1.25 13.72 25.29
CA THR A 296 -0.18 13.91 25.01
C THR A 296 -0.43 15.15 24.15
N GLU A 297 0.29 16.25 24.37
CA GLU A 297 0.16 17.47 23.57
C GLU A 297 0.84 17.36 22.20
N ALA A 298 2.00 16.71 22.12
CA ALA A 298 2.76 16.58 20.87
C ALA A 298 2.15 15.57 19.89
N LEU A 299 1.62 14.46 20.41
CA LEU A 299 1.02 13.39 19.61
C LEU A 299 -0.50 13.50 19.53
N GLY A 300 -1.10 14.32 20.39
CA GLY A 300 -2.54 14.52 20.40
C GLY A 300 -3.02 15.37 19.24
N ASP A 301 -4.29 15.16 18.90
CA ASP A 301 -4.99 15.93 17.90
C ASP A 301 -5.14 17.42 18.32
N PRO A 302 -4.57 18.36 17.53
CA PRO A 302 -4.53 19.78 17.89
C PRO A 302 -5.88 20.49 17.82
N ASP A 303 -6.85 20.00 17.03
CA ASP A 303 -8.17 20.63 16.90
C ASP A 303 -9.37 19.67 17.00
N GLY A 304 -9.11 18.41 17.32
CA GLY A 304 -10.11 17.35 17.37
C GLY A 304 -10.57 16.99 15.96
N THR A 305 -11.88 16.93 15.74
CA THR A 305 -12.43 16.66 14.40
C THR A 305 -12.29 17.85 13.42
N GLY A 306 -11.31 18.74 13.61
CA GLY A 306 -10.97 19.79 12.67
C GLY A 306 -10.03 19.26 11.58
N PRO A 307 -9.56 20.13 10.67
CA PRO A 307 -8.77 19.70 9.51
C PRO A 307 -7.29 19.44 9.81
N ALA A 308 -6.86 19.47 11.08
CA ALA A 308 -5.46 19.26 11.45
C ALA A 308 -5.35 17.97 12.25
N ASP A 309 -4.94 16.90 11.58
CA ASP A 309 -4.84 15.58 12.19
C ASP A 309 -3.71 15.50 13.22
N SER A 310 -3.86 14.56 14.16
CA SER A 310 -2.73 14.17 15.00
C SER A 310 -1.59 13.62 14.12
N PRO A 311 -0.31 13.77 14.52
CA PRO A 311 0.81 13.18 13.77
C PRO A 311 0.68 11.66 13.57
N LEU A 312 0.02 10.96 14.51
CA LEU A 312 -0.27 9.54 14.43
C LEU A 312 -1.31 9.25 13.34
N ALA A 313 -2.38 10.03 13.30
CA ALA A 313 -3.39 9.96 12.25
C ALA A 313 -2.78 10.22 10.87
N GLU A 314 -2.02 11.30 10.69
CA GLU A 314 -1.37 11.64 9.41
C GLU A 314 -0.43 10.51 8.91
N ALA A 315 0.30 9.86 9.83
CA ALA A 315 1.15 8.72 9.50
C ALA A 315 0.34 7.49 9.06
N ILE A 316 -0.79 7.22 9.72
CA ILE A 316 -1.71 6.13 9.34
C ILE A 316 -2.36 6.45 7.99
N GLU A 317 -2.86 7.65 7.75
CA GLU A 317 -3.42 8.08 6.46
C GLU A 317 -2.42 7.91 5.32
N THR A 318 -1.19 8.38 5.53
CA THR A 318 -0.10 8.22 4.57
C THR A 318 0.14 6.75 4.24
N SER A 319 0.00 5.87 5.23
CA SER A 319 0.14 4.42 5.06
C SER A 319 -1.06 3.80 4.33
N LEU A 320 -2.28 4.28 4.61
CA LEU A 320 -3.52 3.83 3.99
C LEU A 320 -3.74 4.40 2.60
N ALA A 321 -3.01 5.44 2.19
CA ALA A 321 -3.07 6.03 0.85
C ALA A 321 -2.75 5.02 -0.27
N GLY A 322 -2.07 3.92 0.06
CA GLY A 322 -1.82 2.80 -0.86
C GLY A 322 -2.99 1.82 -1.03
N ILE A 323 -4.04 1.91 -0.20
CA ILE A 323 -5.23 1.08 -0.31
C ILE A 323 -6.19 1.72 -1.32
N ASP A 324 -6.07 1.33 -2.58
CA ASP A 324 -7.02 1.68 -3.64
C ASP A 324 -7.57 0.41 -4.30
N ILE A 325 -8.90 0.27 -4.35
CA ILE A 325 -9.57 -0.84 -5.03
C ILE A 325 -9.45 -0.72 -6.56
N ALA A 326 -9.35 0.50 -7.09
CA ALA A 326 -9.43 0.79 -8.52
C ALA A 326 -8.09 0.63 -9.27
N GLY A 327 -6.98 1.01 -8.66
CA GLY A 327 -5.67 1.14 -9.30
C GLY A 327 -5.15 -0.12 -10.00
N GLU A 328 -4.83 -1.16 -9.24
CA GLU A 328 -4.17 -2.36 -9.78
C GLU A 328 -5.13 -3.26 -10.58
N LEU A 329 -6.42 -3.24 -10.24
CA LEU A 329 -7.45 -4.02 -10.92
C LEU A 329 -7.69 -3.53 -12.36
N SER A 330 -7.65 -2.21 -12.58
CA SER A 330 -7.92 -1.60 -13.88
C SER A 330 -6.87 -1.97 -14.94
N GLU A 331 -5.58 -1.98 -14.54
CA GLU A 331 -4.48 -2.38 -15.44
C GLU A 331 -4.52 -3.87 -15.75
N ALA A 332 -4.81 -4.72 -14.76
CA ALA A 332 -4.86 -6.16 -14.92
C ALA A 332 -6.01 -6.63 -15.83
N ILE A 333 -7.18 -6.00 -15.72
CA ILE A 333 -8.39 -6.40 -16.46
C ILE A 333 -8.51 -5.66 -17.81
N GLY A 334 -7.90 -4.49 -17.95
CA GLY A 334 -7.97 -3.69 -19.18
C GLY A 334 -9.27 -2.93 -19.37
N VAL A 335 -9.94 -2.59 -18.26
CA VAL A 335 -11.11 -1.70 -18.17
C VAL A 335 -10.92 -0.74 -17.00
N ASN A 336 -11.67 0.37 -16.95
CA ASN A 336 -11.54 1.32 -15.86
C ASN A 336 -12.56 0.99 -14.76
N LEU A 337 -12.13 1.12 -13.50
CA LEU A 337 -12.98 1.10 -12.32
C LEU A 337 -12.89 2.46 -11.62
N ASP A 338 -14.03 3.07 -11.33
CA ASP A 338 -14.16 4.12 -10.32
C ASP A 338 -14.79 3.50 -9.06
N ALA A 339 -14.07 3.55 -7.93
CA ALA A 339 -14.44 2.87 -6.69
C ALA A 339 -13.91 3.60 -5.45
N GLY A 340 -14.15 4.91 -5.36
CA GLY A 340 -13.91 5.65 -4.11
C GLY A 340 -14.77 5.12 -2.96
N PHE A 341 -14.19 5.00 -1.77
CA PHE A 341 -14.92 4.55 -0.58
C PHE A 341 -16.13 5.44 -0.33
N THR A 342 -17.28 4.81 -0.08
CA THR A 342 -18.55 5.47 0.25
C THR A 342 -18.95 5.24 1.71
N SER A 343 -18.46 4.16 2.31
CA SER A 343 -18.59 3.91 3.73
C SER A 343 -17.39 3.13 4.25
N ILE A 344 -16.95 3.50 5.45
CA ILE A 344 -16.06 2.70 6.28
C ILE A 344 -16.83 2.46 7.59
N THR A 345 -16.78 1.25 8.11
CA THR A 345 -17.49 0.87 9.33
C THR A 345 -16.65 -0.07 10.16
N GLU A 346 -16.39 0.35 11.38
CA GLU A 346 -15.62 -0.37 12.36
C GLU A 346 -16.51 -1.15 13.31
N SER A 347 -16.00 -2.30 13.73
CA SER A 347 -16.65 -3.17 14.67
C SER A 347 -15.62 -3.97 15.44
N THR A 348 -16.02 -4.59 16.54
CA THR A 348 -15.15 -5.54 17.25
C THR A 348 -14.75 -6.77 16.42
N SER A 349 -15.39 -6.99 15.27
CA SER A 349 -15.05 -8.06 14.33
C SER A 349 -14.04 -7.64 13.26
N GLY A 350 -13.84 -6.34 13.04
CA GLY A 350 -13.05 -5.84 11.92
C GLY A 350 -13.55 -4.52 11.35
N ILE A 351 -12.94 -4.11 10.24
CA ILE A 351 -13.21 -2.90 9.47
C ILE A 351 -13.80 -3.31 8.12
N GLU A 352 -14.95 -2.75 7.76
CA GLU A 352 -15.60 -2.91 6.46
C GLU A 352 -15.45 -1.62 5.68
N MET A 353 -14.86 -1.69 4.48
CA MET A 353 -14.64 -0.56 3.59
C MET A 353 -15.39 -0.85 2.29
N LEU A 354 -16.46 -0.11 2.03
CA LEU A 354 -17.33 -0.31 0.87
C LEU A 354 -17.21 0.87 -0.08
N ALA A 355 -17.31 0.58 -1.37
CA ALA A 355 -17.28 1.57 -2.42
C ALA A 355 -18.41 1.32 -3.42
N ASP A 356 -18.98 2.41 -3.90
CA ASP A 356 -19.82 2.42 -5.07
C ASP A 356 -18.94 2.15 -6.29
N ALA A 357 -19.28 1.15 -7.11
CA ALA A 357 -18.44 0.72 -8.23
C ALA A 357 -19.00 1.21 -9.57
N ASP A 358 -18.17 1.78 -10.43
CA ASP A 358 -18.49 2.02 -11.84
C ASP A 358 -17.40 1.44 -12.74
N PHE A 359 -17.67 0.26 -13.32
CA PHE A 359 -16.82 -0.31 -14.36
C PHE A 359 -17.24 0.25 -15.73
N PHE A 360 -16.30 0.84 -16.45
CA PHE A 360 -16.56 1.41 -17.78
C PHE A 360 -15.41 1.23 -18.77
N ALA A 361 -15.77 1.18 -20.04
CA ALA A 361 -14.82 1.17 -21.14
C ALA A 361 -14.40 2.60 -21.53
N SER A 362 -13.10 2.83 -21.68
CA SER A 362 -12.57 4.05 -22.32
C SER A 362 -12.03 3.70 -23.70
N ILE A 363 -12.41 4.46 -24.74
CA ILE A 363 -12.01 4.18 -26.11
C ILE A 363 -10.82 5.07 -26.49
N GLY A 364 -9.67 4.47 -26.75
CA GLY A 364 -8.44 5.22 -27.03
C GLY A 364 -7.20 4.35 -27.14
N ALA A 365 -6.04 4.94 -26.81
CA ALA A 365 -4.74 4.28 -26.89
C ALA A 365 -3.91 4.46 -25.60
N GLY A 366 -4.54 4.95 -24.53
CA GLY A 366 -3.99 4.93 -23.19
C GLY A 366 -3.88 3.51 -22.62
N PRO A 367 -3.21 3.35 -21.47
CA PRO A 367 -2.94 2.04 -20.87
C PRO A 367 -4.20 1.24 -20.53
N THR A 368 -5.26 1.92 -20.06
CA THR A 368 -6.56 1.35 -19.71
C THR A 368 -7.63 1.59 -20.79
N ASP A 369 -7.23 2.15 -21.94
CA ASP A 369 -8.12 2.34 -23.07
C ASP A 369 -8.17 1.07 -23.93
N CYS A 370 -9.34 0.75 -24.46
CA CYS A 370 -9.49 -0.31 -25.44
C CYS A 370 -9.77 0.25 -26.84
N LEU A 371 -9.34 -0.50 -27.86
CA LEU A 371 -9.68 -0.26 -29.26
C LEU A 371 -10.74 -1.29 -29.67
N PRO A 372 -12.03 -0.94 -29.61
CA PRO A 372 -13.10 -1.90 -29.81
C PRO A 372 -13.10 -2.37 -31.27
N PRO A 373 -13.16 -3.69 -31.51
CA PRO A 373 -13.25 -4.20 -32.87
C PRO A 373 -14.54 -3.72 -33.56
N PRO A 374 -14.55 -3.63 -34.90
CA PRO A 374 -15.75 -3.23 -35.63
C PRO A 374 -16.95 -4.12 -35.28
N GLY A 375 -18.05 -3.50 -34.84
CA GLY A 375 -19.28 -4.20 -34.49
C GLY A 375 -19.43 -4.54 -33.00
N SER A 376 -18.49 -4.16 -32.13
CA SER A 376 -18.74 -4.18 -30.68
C SER A 376 -19.98 -3.37 -30.33
N PRO A 377 -20.84 -3.86 -29.41
CA PRO A 377 -22.02 -3.12 -28.99
C PRO A 377 -21.62 -1.89 -28.15
N LEU A 378 -22.49 -0.88 -28.16
CA LEU A 378 -22.47 0.22 -27.20
C LEU A 378 -23.68 0.04 -26.29
N LEU A 379 -23.44 -0.05 -25.00
CA LEU A 379 -24.43 -0.35 -23.98
C LEU A 379 -24.85 0.96 -23.31
N GLU A 380 -26.16 1.17 -23.20
CA GLU A 380 -26.72 2.36 -22.53
C GLU A 380 -26.94 2.11 -21.03
N SER A 381 -26.89 0.85 -20.61
CA SER A 381 -27.10 0.38 -19.24
C SER A 381 -26.64 -1.06 -19.05
N THR A 382 -26.35 -1.47 -17.83
CA THR A 382 -26.06 -2.85 -17.42
C THR A 382 -27.18 -3.41 -16.54
N TYR A 383 -27.26 -4.75 -16.44
CA TYR A 383 -28.31 -5.41 -15.66
C TYR A 383 -28.06 -5.27 -14.17
N ASP A 384 -29.10 -4.89 -13.43
CA ASP A 384 -29.02 -4.68 -11.99
C ASP A 384 -29.58 -5.87 -11.21
N VAL A 385 -28.91 -6.24 -10.12
CA VAL A 385 -29.37 -7.18 -9.10
C VAL A 385 -29.38 -6.43 -7.76
N PRO A 386 -30.43 -5.63 -7.49
CA PRO A 386 -30.43 -4.69 -6.38
C PRO A 386 -30.55 -5.41 -5.04
N THR A 387 -29.41 -5.66 -4.40
CA THR A 387 -29.31 -6.33 -3.11
C THR A 387 -28.32 -5.58 -2.23
N PRO A 388 -28.69 -5.22 -0.97
CA PRO A 388 -27.77 -4.55 -0.06
C PRO A 388 -26.65 -5.49 0.38
N PHE A 389 -25.47 -4.93 0.62
CA PHE A 389 -24.36 -5.66 1.21
C PHE A 389 -24.73 -6.25 2.58
N SER A 390 -24.24 -7.45 2.85
CA SER A 390 -24.31 -8.09 4.16
C SER A 390 -22.89 -8.38 4.64
N SER A 391 -22.56 -7.91 5.85
CA SER A 391 -21.28 -8.20 6.52
C SER A 391 -20.86 -9.66 6.36
N LEU A 392 -19.57 -9.87 6.12
CA LEU A 392 -18.96 -11.20 5.94
C LEU A 392 -18.73 -11.93 7.26
N GLY A 393 -18.83 -11.22 8.40
CA GLY A 393 -18.50 -11.77 9.71
C GLY A 393 -17.01 -12.12 9.84
N SER A 394 -16.68 -13.04 10.76
CA SER A 394 -15.30 -13.39 11.10
C SER A 394 -14.82 -14.75 10.56
N THR A 395 -15.68 -15.49 9.86
CA THR A 395 -15.37 -16.82 9.31
C THR A 395 -15.94 -16.97 7.92
N THR A 396 -15.26 -17.71 7.07
CA THR A 396 -15.75 -18.10 5.75
C THR A 396 -17.04 -18.92 5.85
N PRO A 397 -17.81 -19.10 4.75
CA PRO A 397 -18.99 -19.96 4.74
C PRO A 397 -18.71 -21.42 5.13
N SER A 398 -17.50 -21.92 4.87
CA SER A 398 -17.06 -23.25 5.33
C SER A 398 -16.66 -23.30 6.81
N GLY A 399 -16.48 -22.15 7.46
CA GLY A 399 -16.25 -21.99 8.90
C GLY A 399 -14.80 -21.70 9.30
N ASP A 400 -13.92 -21.43 8.34
CA ASP A 400 -12.51 -21.11 8.60
C ASP A 400 -12.34 -19.61 8.93
N PRO A 401 -11.44 -19.24 9.85
CA PRO A 401 -11.11 -17.83 10.06
C PRO A 401 -10.34 -17.28 8.86
N PHE A 402 -10.56 -16.00 8.54
CA PHE A 402 -9.84 -15.28 7.46
C PHE A 402 -9.40 -13.90 7.95
N GLY A 403 -8.40 -13.31 7.30
CA GLY A 403 -7.88 -11.97 7.62
C GLY A 403 -8.43 -10.86 6.71
N LEU A 404 -8.59 -11.16 5.42
CA LEU A 404 -9.08 -10.24 4.39
C LEU A 404 -10.26 -10.88 3.63
N GLY A 405 -11.36 -10.16 3.52
CA GLY A 405 -12.45 -10.45 2.59
C GLY A 405 -12.50 -9.40 1.49
N VAL A 406 -12.50 -9.81 0.22
CA VAL A 406 -12.73 -8.93 -0.93
C VAL A 406 -14.08 -9.28 -1.54
N THR A 407 -14.93 -8.28 -1.79
CA THR A 407 -16.30 -8.48 -2.25
C THR A 407 -16.59 -7.72 -3.54
N ILE A 408 -17.39 -8.32 -4.43
CA ILE A 408 -17.95 -7.68 -5.63
C ILE A 408 -19.41 -8.10 -5.80
N SER A 409 -20.30 -7.14 -5.97
CA SER A 409 -21.73 -7.39 -6.19
C SER A 409 -21.98 -7.91 -7.61
N ALA A 410 -23.07 -8.66 -7.81
CA ALA A 410 -23.49 -9.09 -9.14
C ALA A 410 -23.74 -7.89 -10.09
N SER A 411 -24.22 -6.75 -9.58
CA SER A 411 -24.41 -5.52 -10.35
C SER A 411 -23.09 -4.91 -10.82
N ALA A 412 -22.09 -4.82 -9.94
CA ALA A 412 -20.75 -4.35 -10.29
C ALA A 412 -20.08 -5.31 -11.30
N PHE A 413 -20.22 -6.62 -11.10
CA PHE A 413 -19.75 -7.62 -12.04
C PHE A 413 -20.45 -7.49 -13.41
N ASN A 414 -21.73 -7.14 -13.45
CA ASN A 414 -22.46 -6.87 -14.69
C ASN A 414 -21.98 -5.61 -15.41
N GLN A 415 -21.54 -4.57 -14.68
CA GLN A 415 -20.85 -3.42 -15.29
C GLN A 415 -19.51 -3.85 -15.90
N LEU A 416 -18.73 -4.68 -15.18
CA LEU A 416 -17.49 -5.26 -15.69
C LEU A 416 -17.72 -6.05 -16.99
N LEU A 417 -18.69 -6.97 -17.00
CA LEU A 417 -19.07 -7.74 -18.19
C LEU A 417 -19.53 -6.83 -19.35
N GLY A 418 -20.20 -5.72 -19.02
CA GLY A 418 -20.56 -4.67 -19.96
C GLY A 418 -19.32 -4.05 -20.61
N ALA A 419 -18.41 -3.50 -19.80
CA ALA A 419 -17.18 -2.87 -20.27
C ALA A 419 -16.30 -3.82 -21.11
N LEU A 420 -16.11 -5.06 -20.67
CA LEU A 420 -15.39 -6.10 -21.43
C LEU A 420 -16.04 -6.36 -22.79
N THR A 421 -17.37 -6.33 -22.86
CA THR A 421 -18.12 -6.55 -24.10
C THR A 421 -18.01 -5.36 -25.06
N GLU A 422 -18.07 -4.12 -24.55
CA GLU A 422 -17.86 -2.92 -25.37
C GLU A 422 -16.44 -2.88 -25.94
N CYS A 423 -15.44 -3.24 -25.14
CA CYS A 423 -14.06 -3.40 -25.58
C CYS A 423 -13.86 -4.58 -26.54
N GLY A 424 -14.85 -5.46 -26.68
CA GLY A 424 -14.79 -6.65 -27.53
C GLY A 424 -13.83 -7.73 -27.02
N LEU A 425 -13.51 -7.72 -25.72
CA LEU A 425 -12.68 -8.71 -25.05
C LEU A 425 -13.40 -10.06 -24.90
N THR A 426 -14.73 -10.04 -24.89
CA THR A 426 -15.59 -11.25 -24.88
C THR A 426 -15.78 -11.88 -26.26
N ASN A 427 -15.06 -11.40 -27.29
CA ASN A 427 -15.11 -11.95 -28.64
C ASN A 427 -14.14 -13.12 -28.81
N THR A 428 -14.61 -14.23 -29.38
CA THR A 428 -13.79 -15.44 -29.56
C THR A 428 -13.89 -16.00 -30.97
N ASP A 429 -12.76 -16.43 -31.53
CA ASP A 429 -12.70 -17.15 -32.80
C ASP A 429 -12.25 -18.59 -32.58
N ILE A 430 -13.11 -19.53 -32.95
CA ILE A 430 -12.85 -20.96 -32.80
C ILE A 430 -12.50 -21.50 -34.18
N SER A 431 -11.25 -21.96 -34.36
CA SER A 431 -10.78 -22.62 -35.60
C SER A 431 -10.55 -24.12 -35.44
N GLU A 432 -10.62 -24.64 -34.22
CA GLU A 432 -10.34 -26.04 -33.88
C GLU A 432 -11.32 -26.52 -32.80
N LEU A 433 -11.62 -27.81 -32.76
CA LEU A 433 -12.36 -28.44 -31.65
C LEU A 433 -11.39 -29.22 -30.76
N ALA A 434 -11.71 -29.27 -29.47
CA ALA A 434 -10.96 -30.04 -28.48
C ALA A 434 -10.77 -31.52 -28.91
N GLY A 435 -9.53 -31.99 -28.86
CA GLY A 435 -9.09 -33.34 -29.24
C GLY A 435 -7.57 -33.50 -29.06
N ASP A 436 -7.06 -34.74 -29.09
CA ASP A 436 -5.62 -35.02 -29.09
C ASP A 436 -5.22 -35.86 -30.33
N PRO A 437 -4.66 -35.22 -31.38
CA PRO A 437 -4.42 -33.78 -31.53
C PRO A 437 -5.73 -32.98 -31.79
N PRO A 438 -5.72 -31.64 -31.58
CA PRO A 438 -6.86 -30.79 -31.88
C PRO A 438 -7.38 -30.96 -33.31
N LEU A 439 -8.70 -30.92 -33.49
CA LEU A 439 -9.34 -31.18 -34.78
C LEU A 439 -9.63 -29.87 -35.51
N PRO A 440 -9.02 -29.59 -36.68
CA PRO A 440 -9.24 -28.34 -37.39
C PRO A 440 -10.67 -28.27 -37.94
N LEU A 441 -11.35 -27.15 -37.68
CA LEU A 441 -12.68 -26.89 -38.21
C LEU A 441 -12.60 -26.67 -39.72
N ASN A 442 -13.35 -27.49 -40.45
CA ASN A 442 -13.48 -27.40 -41.89
C ASN A 442 -14.86 -27.87 -42.34
N THR A 443 -15.22 -27.58 -43.59
CA THR A 443 -16.53 -27.92 -44.16
C THR A 443 -16.83 -29.42 -44.13
N ALA A 444 -15.82 -30.28 -44.26
CA ALA A 444 -16.01 -31.73 -44.19
C ALA A 444 -16.34 -32.20 -42.76
N LEU A 445 -15.61 -31.72 -41.75
CA LEU A 445 -15.90 -32.01 -40.35
C LEU A 445 -17.28 -31.49 -39.96
N LEU A 446 -17.60 -30.24 -40.30
CA LEU A 446 -18.91 -29.66 -40.01
C LEU A 446 -20.05 -30.39 -40.72
N SER A 447 -19.84 -30.94 -41.91
CA SER A 447 -20.88 -31.74 -42.61
C SER A 447 -21.28 -33.02 -41.85
N THR A 448 -20.47 -33.49 -40.91
CA THR A 448 -20.83 -34.63 -40.05
C THR A 448 -21.78 -34.24 -38.92
N ILE A 449 -21.79 -32.96 -38.54
CA ILE A 449 -22.55 -32.40 -37.41
C ILE A 449 -23.78 -31.65 -37.92
N ILE A 450 -23.59 -30.84 -38.96
CA ILE A 450 -24.59 -30.04 -39.67
C ILE A 450 -24.57 -30.49 -41.14
N PRO A 451 -25.41 -31.47 -41.54
CA PRO A 451 -25.36 -32.10 -42.86
C PRO A 451 -25.37 -31.12 -44.05
N SER A 452 -26.02 -29.97 -43.91
CA SER A 452 -26.10 -28.95 -44.96
C SER A 452 -24.74 -28.37 -45.38
N PHE A 453 -23.68 -28.51 -44.58
CA PHE A 453 -22.31 -28.17 -45.01
C PHE A 453 -21.76 -29.10 -46.10
N SER A 454 -22.46 -30.19 -46.45
CA SER A 454 -22.10 -31.02 -47.62
C SER A 454 -22.30 -30.32 -48.96
N VAL A 455 -22.85 -29.09 -48.98
CA VAL A 455 -22.97 -28.26 -50.18
C VAL A 455 -21.60 -27.88 -50.77
N PHE A 456 -20.57 -27.84 -49.93
CA PHE A 456 -19.20 -27.57 -50.36
C PHE A 456 -18.56 -28.82 -50.97
N GLN A 457 -18.07 -28.71 -52.21
CA GLN A 457 -17.42 -29.81 -52.93
C GLN A 457 -15.94 -29.99 -52.54
N ASP A 458 -15.29 -28.91 -52.12
CA ASP A 458 -13.93 -28.92 -51.58
C ASP A 458 -13.95 -28.75 -50.06
N VAL A 459 -12.83 -29.12 -49.43
CA VAL A 459 -12.62 -28.93 -47.99
C VAL A 459 -12.07 -27.53 -47.76
N TYR A 460 -12.89 -26.65 -47.17
CA TYR A 460 -12.49 -25.30 -46.81
C TYR A 460 -12.34 -25.20 -45.29
N PRO A 461 -11.31 -24.50 -44.78
CA PRO A 461 -11.22 -24.16 -43.37
C PRO A 461 -12.44 -23.33 -42.93
N VAL A 462 -12.87 -23.51 -41.69
CA VAL A 462 -13.97 -22.76 -41.10
C VAL A 462 -13.54 -22.14 -39.79
N THR A 463 -13.88 -20.87 -39.60
CA THR A 463 -13.75 -20.17 -38.32
C THR A 463 -15.16 -19.91 -37.79
N ILE A 464 -15.43 -20.31 -36.56
CA ILE A 464 -16.67 -19.96 -35.86
C ILE A 464 -16.39 -18.68 -35.06
N GLN A 465 -17.01 -17.59 -35.46
CA GLN A 465 -16.93 -16.32 -34.74
C GLN A 465 -18.06 -16.27 -33.71
N VAL A 466 -17.68 -16.16 -32.44
CA VAL A 466 -18.59 -15.99 -31.32
C VAL A 466 -18.49 -14.54 -30.85
N ARG A 467 -19.60 -13.81 -30.95
CA ARG A 467 -19.66 -12.36 -30.69
C ARG A 467 -20.91 -12.03 -29.87
N PRO A 468 -20.77 -11.60 -28.62
CA PRO A 468 -21.90 -11.09 -27.86
C PRO A 468 -22.42 -9.81 -28.51
N THR A 469 -23.73 -9.74 -28.75
CA THR A 469 -24.39 -8.48 -29.18
C THR A 469 -25.03 -7.74 -28.02
N THR A 470 -25.16 -8.42 -26.89
CA THR A 470 -25.56 -7.89 -25.59
C THR A 470 -24.50 -8.33 -24.58
N ALA A 471 -24.31 -7.59 -23.50
CA ALA A 471 -23.43 -8.04 -22.44
C ALA A 471 -24.01 -9.32 -21.79
N PRO A 472 -23.19 -10.34 -21.55
CA PRO A 472 -23.52 -11.38 -20.58
C PRO A 472 -23.85 -10.72 -19.23
N PHE A 473 -24.79 -11.28 -18.47
CA PHE A 473 -25.10 -10.76 -17.13
C PHE A 473 -25.44 -11.88 -16.15
N LEU A 474 -25.01 -11.70 -14.92
CA LEU A 474 -25.30 -12.52 -13.76
C LEU A 474 -26.66 -12.16 -13.19
N THR A 475 -27.38 -13.17 -12.70
CA THR A 475 -28.71 -13.02 -12.09
C THR A 475 -28.67 -13.27 -10.57
N ASP A 476 -29.82 -13.08 -9.92
CA ASP A 476 -30.07 -13.41 -8.52
C ASP A 476 -30.22 -14.93 -8.26
N GLN A 477 -30.10 -15.77 -9.30
CA GLN A 477 -30.24 -17.21 -9.20
C GLN A 477 -28.89 -17.92 -9.18
N PRO A 478 -28.80 -19.11 -8.53
CA PRO A 478 -27.66 -20.01 -8.72
C PRO A 478 -27.65 -20.56 -10.15
N GLY A 479 -26.49 -21.06 -10.57
CA GLY A 479 -26.32 -21.62 -11.90
C GLY A 479 -27.23 -22.83 -12.18
N PRO A 480 -27.51 -23.15 -13.45
CA PRO A 480 -28.43 -24.23 -13.83
C PRO A 480 -28.08 -25.61 -13.25
N ASN A 481 -26.83 -25.87 -12.88
CA ASN A 481 -26.36 -27.12 -12.28
C ASN A 481 -25.93 -26.96 -10.80
N GLY A 482 -26.19 -25.80 -10.18
CA GLY A 482 -25.82 -25.50 -8.79
C GLY A 482 -24.52 -24.71 -8.63
N GLU A 483 -24.00 -24.12 -9.70
CA GLU A 483 -22.87 -23.18 -9.69
C GLU A 483 -23.21 -21.91 -8.87
N MET A 484 -22.19 -21.13 -8.50
CA MET A 484 -22.35 -19.92 -7.68
C MET A 484 -23.41 -18.97 -8.25
N ALA A 485 -23.44 -18.77 -9.57
CA ALA A 485 -24.43 -17.91 -10.21
C ALA A 485 -24.89 -18.39 -11.59
N GLU A 486 -26.08 -17.95 -11.99
CA GLU A 486 -26.54 -18.06 -13.37
C GLU A 486 -26.03 -16.86 -14.18
N LEU A 487 -25.30 -17.16 -15.25
CA LEU A 487 -24.89 -16.21 -16.29
C LEU A 487 -25.83 -16.37 -17.48
N VAL A 488 -26.52 -15.30 -17.88
CA VAL A 488 -27.43 -15.30 -19.02
C VAL A 488 -26.72 -14.71 -20.23
N MET A 489 -26.66 -15.50 -21.31
CA MET A 489 -26.26 -15.04 -22.63
C MET A 489 -27.51 -14.68 -23.43
N ALA A 490 -27.69 -13.40 -23.77
CA ALA A 490 -28.80 -12.97 -24.63
C ALA A 490 -28.30 -12.65 -26.05
N ASN A 491 -28.86 -13.30 -27.06
CA ASN A 491 -28.51 -13.07 -28.47
C ASN A 491 -27.00 -13.14 -28.77
N LEU A 492 -26.32 -14.17 -28.25
CA LEU A 492 -24.95 -14.50 -28.63
C LEU A 492 -24.91 -14.85 -30.12
N MET A 493 -24.17 -14.09 -30.91
CA MET A 493 -24.07 -14.33 -32.34
C MET A 493 -22.97 -15.33 -32.63
N VAL A 494 -23.34 -16.47 -33.22
CA VAL A 494 -22.43 -17.51 -33.67
C VAL A 494 -22.44 -17.55 -35.20
N THR A 495 -21.32 -17.16 -35.82
CA THR A 495 -21.20 -17.05 -37.29
C THR A 495 -20.15 -18.01 -37.83
N PHE A 496 -20.54 -18.83 -38.79
CA PHE A 496 -19.67 -19.78 -39.47
C PHE A 496 -19.05 -19.10 -40.71
N MET A 497 -17.79 -18.71 -40.57
CA MET A 497 -16.99 -18.09 -41.62
C MET A 497 -16.24 -19.17 -42.41
N VAL A 498 -16.64 -19.40 -43.65
CA VAL A 498 -15.96 -20.35 -44.54
C VAL A 498 -14.83 -19.62 -45.28
N GLN A 499 -13.60 -20.11 -45.11
CA GLN A 499 -12.40 -19.55 -45.70
C GLN A 499 -12.24 -20.03 -47.15
N GLY A 500 -12.95 -19.35 -48.06
CA GLY A 500 -12.82 -19.60 -49.50
C GLY A 500 -11.48 -19.07 -50.07
N PRO A 501 -11.16 -19.38 -51.33
CA PRO A 501 -9.85 -19.08 -51.92
C PRO A 501 -9.55 -17.58 -52.10
N ASN A 502 -10.57 -16.71 -52.06
CA ASN A 502 -10.42 -15.27 -52.26
C ASN A 502 -10.88 -14.41 -51.07
N GLN A 503 -11.74 -14.94 -50.18
CA GLN A 503 -12.28 -14.21 -49.02
C GLN A 503 -13.03 -15.16 -48.07
N ALA A 504 -13.09 -14.77 -46.79
CA ALA A 504 -13.96 -15.39 -45.79
C ALA A 504 -15.40 -14.90 -45.98
N LEU A 505 -16.38 -15.81 -45.95
CA LEU A 505 -17.80 -15.46 -46.09
C LEU A 505 -18.64 -16.07 -44.95
N PRO A 506 -19.60 -15.31 -44.39
CA PRO A 506 -20.52 -15.81 -43.38
C PRO A 506 -21.60 -16.64 -44.06
N TYR A 507 -21.54 -17.96 -43.96
CA TYR A 507 -22.52 -18.85 -44.63
C TYR A 507 -23.74 -19.19 -43.76
N LEU A 508 -23.54 -19.17 -42.44
CA LEU A 508 -24.56 -19.44 -41.44
C LEU A 508 -24.30 -18.54 -40.23
N SER A 509 -25.34 -17.85 -39.75
CA SER A 509 -25.30 -17.11 -38.48
C SER A 509 -26.50 -17.49 -37.63
N VAL A 510 -26.25 -17.81 -36.37
CA VAL A 510 -27.26 -18.24 -35.40
C VAL A 510 -27.15 -17.35 -34.17
N ALA A 511 -28.29 -16.83 -33.74
CA ALA A 511 -28.42 -16.17 -32.46
C ALA A 511 -28.79 -17.20 -31.39
N ILE A 512 -28.04 -17.24 -30.30
CA ILE A 512 -28.25 -18.15 -29.18
C ILE A 512 -28.64 -17.36 -27.94
N ASP A 513 -29.64 -17.83 -27.22
CA ASP A 513 -29.90 -17.40 -25.85
C ASP A 513 -29.76 -18.62 -24.95
N ALA A 514 -28.98 -18.49 -23.87
CA ALA A 514 -28.69 -19.64 -23.02
C ALA A 514 -28.44 -19.21 -21.56
N PRO A 515 -28.99 -19.94 -20.58
CA PRO A 515 -28.51 -19.88 -19.21
C PRO A 515 -27.25 -20.74 -19.08
N LEU A 516 -26.23 -20.17 -18.45
CA LEU A 516 -24.94 -20.78 -18.15
C LEU A 516 -24.71 -20.75 -16.64
N GLY A 517 -23.92 -21.70 -16.14
CA GLY A 517 -23.38 -21.65 -14.80
C GLY A 517 -22.11 -20.81 -14.76
N PHE A 518 -21.93 -20.06 -13.68
CA PHE A 518 -20.76 -19.25 -13.39
C PHE A 518 -20.22 -19.62 -12.02
N ASP A 519 -18.95 -20.00 -11.98
CA ASP A 519 -18.16 -20.17 -10.77
C ASP A 519 -16.90 -19.28 -10.85
N LEU A 520 -16.37 -18.91 -9.69
CA LEU A 520 -15.11 -18.18 -9.58
C LEU A 520 -14.10 -19.05 -8.84
N THR A 521 -13.07 -19.49 -9.55
CA THR A 521 -12.08 -20.45 -9.02
C THR A 521 -10.71 -19.84 -8.90
N PHE A 522 -10.02 -20.14 -7.81
CA PHE A 522 -8.64 -19.72 -7.57
C PHE A 522 -7.65 -20.84 -7.95
N ASP A 523 -6.61 -20.49 -8.71
CA ASP A 523 -5.47 -21.36 -9.00
C ASP A 523 -4.26 -20.96 -8.15
N PRO A 524 -3.89 -21.74 -7.12
CA PRO A 524 -2.76 -21.43 -6.25
C PRO A 524 -1.40 -21.57 -6.95
N ALA A 525 -1.31 -22.24 -8.11
CA ALA A 525 -0.05 -22.39 -8.82
C ALA A 525 0.34 -21.14 -9.64
N THR A 526 -0.66 -20.38 -10.08
CA THR A 526 -0.48 -19.15 -10.87
C THR A 526 -0.87 -17.89 -10.10
N ASN A 527 -1.42 -18.03 -8.89
CA ASN A 527 -1.99 -16.96 -8.07
C ASN A 527 -3.04 -16.14 -8.84
N GLN A 528 -3.91 -16.84 -9.56
CA GLN A 528 -4.92 -16.23 -10.42
C GLN A 528 -6.32 -16.65 -10.04
N LEU A 529 -7.25 -15.72 -10.19
CA LEU A 529 -8.67 -15.97 -10.10
C LEU A 529 -9.24 -16.07 -11.52
N ALA A 530 -10.01 -17.12 -11.78
CA ALA A 530 -10.51 -17.44 -13.11
C ALA A 530 -12.01 -17.76 -13.08
N PRO A 531 -12.82 -17.10 -13.93
CA PRO A 531 -14.20 -17.49 -14.17
C PRO A 531 -14.27 -18.86 -14.86
N VAL A 532 -15.15 -19.72 -14.37
CA VAL A 532 -15.48 -21.01 -14.98
C VAL A 532 -16.91 -20.98 -15.46
N ILE A 533 -17.09 -21.11 -16.77
CA ILE A 533 -18.39 -21.07 -17.43
C ILE A 533 -18.82 -22.48 -17.80
N THR A 534 -19.94 -22.91 -17.23
CA THR A 534 -20.48 -24.26 -17.44
C THR A 534 -21.77 -24.19 -18.26
N PRO A 535 -21.93 -25.01 -19.32
CA PRO A 535 -23.19 -25.05 -20.05
C PRO A 535 -24.33 -25.58 -19.17
N GLY A 536 -25.52 -25.00 -19.34
CA GLY A 536 -26.73 -25.55 -18.73
C GLY A 536 -27.13 -26.92 -19.30
N PRO A 537 -28.16 -27.57 -18.72
CA PRO A 537 -28.68 -28.85 -19.20
C PRO A 537 -29.06 -28.82 -20.69
N ILE A 538 -28.90 -29.95 -21.38
CA ILE A 538 -29.26 -30.08 -22.80
C ILE A 538 -30.69 -29.58 -23.05
N GLY A 539 -30.83 -28.66 -24.01
CA GLY A 539 -32.11 -28.03 -24.37
C GLY A 539 -32.49 -26.80 -23.56
N SER A 540 -31.64 -26.34 -22.64
CA SER A 540 -31.82 -25.06 -21.93
C SER A 540 -31.58 -23.83 -22.82
N ALA A 541 -30.76 -23.99 -23.87
CA ALA A 541 -30.49 -22.96 -24.85
C ALA A 541 -31.58 -22.89 -25.94
N SER A 542 -31.87 -21.69 -26.43
CA SER A 542 -32.67 -21.47 -27.64
C SER A 542 -31.79 -20.92 -28.76
N ALA A 543 -32.08 -21.34 -29.99
CA ALA A 543 -31.36 -20.90 -31.18
C ALA A 543 -32.31 -20.32 -32.21
N ARG A 544 -31.86 -19.29 -32.93
CA ARG A 544 -32.57 -18.68 -34.06
C ARG A 544 -31.63 -18.46 -35.23
N VAL A 545 -32.00 -18.93 -36.42
CA VAL A 545 -31.21 -18.71 -37.63
C VAL A 545 -31.43 -17.28 -38.14
N ILE A 546 -30.33 -16.54 -38.29
CA ILE A 546 -30.31 -15.14 -38.75
C ILE A 546 -29.94 -15.07 -40.23
N THR A 547 -28.86 -15.76 -40.61
CA THR A 547 -28.37 -15.82 -41.99
C THR A 547 -28.21 -17.29 -42.39
N ASN A 548 -28.73 -17.65 -43.57
CA ASN A 548 -28.65 -19.01 -44.10
C ASN A 548 -28.42 -18.98 -45.61
N TYR A 549 -27.16 -18.80 -46.03
CA TYR A 549 -26.80 -18.85 -47.45
C TYR A 549 -26.53 -20.27 -47.95
N MET A 550 -26.58 -21.26 -47.07
CA MET A 550 -26.44 -22.68 -47.43
C MET A 550 -27.75 -23.31 -47.92
N GLY A 551 -28.89 -22.65 -47.69
CA GLY A 551 -30.21 -23.18 -48.03
C GLY A 551 -30.61 -24.38 -47.15
N ALA A 552 -30.10 -24.44 -45.92
CA ALA A 552 -30.42 -25.47 -44.94
C ALA A 552 -31.87 -25.32 -44.43
N ASP A 553 -32.46 -26.40 -43.93
CA ASP A 553 -33.75 -26.31 -43.22
C ASP A 553 -33.53 -25.62 -41.86
N GLU A 554 -34.06 -24.41 -41.73
CA GLU A 554 -33.87 -23.61 -40.52
C GLU A 554 -34.51 -24.23 -39.28
N SER A 555 -35.63 -24.94 -39.45
CA SER A 555 -36.30 -25.60 -38.32
C SER A 555 -35.48 -26.77 -37.78
N GLU A 556 -34.79 -27.49 -38.66
CA GLU A 556 -33.85 -28.54 -38.29
C GLU A 556 -32.60 -27.95 -37.62
N LEU A 557 -32.05 -26.87 -38.16
CA LEU A 557 -30.91 -26.16 -37.55
C LEU A 557 -31.26 -25.67 -36.14
N GLU A 558 -32.37 -24.94 -35.98
CA GLU A 558 -32.81 -24.41 -34.68
C GLU A 558 -33.05 -25.51 -33.64
N ALA A 559 -33.44 -26.72 -34.06
CA ALA A 559 -33.60 -27.87 -33.18
C ALA A 559 -32.26 -28.55 -32.80
N ILE A 560 -31.26 -28.50 -33.68
CA ILE A 560 -29.95 -29.14 -33.47
C ILE A 560 -29.04 -28.25 -32.60
N PHE A 561 -29.01 -26.94 -32.83
CA PHE A 561 -28.06 -26.02 -32.18
C PHE A 561 -28.07 -26.06 -30.65
N PRO A 562 -29.20 -26.13 -29.95
CA PRO A 562 -29.23 -26.28 -28.49
C PRO A 562 -28.47 -27.51 -27.97
N ASN A 563 -28.38 -28.58 -28.76
CA ASN A 563 -27.62 -29.78 -28.41
C ASN A 563 -26.12 -29.66 -28.74
N LEU A 564 -25.76 -28.77 -29.66
CA LEU A 564 -24.37 -28.50 -30.04
C LEU A 564 -23.75 -27.41 -29.17
N PHE A 565 -24.55 -26.50 -28.62
CA PHE A 565 -24.08 -25.36 -27.85
C PHE A 565 -23.11 -25.73 -26.70
N PRO A 566 -23.34 -26.80 -25.92
CA PRO A 566 -22.39 -27.22 -24.89
C PRO A 566 -20.97 -27.51 -25.41
N LEU A 567 -20.81 -27.91 -26.68
CA LEU A 567 -19.49 -28.15 -27.28
C LEU A 567 -18.69 -26.86 -27.49
N PHE A 568 -19.36 -25.72 -27.59
CA PHE A 568 -18.73 -24.42 -27.80
C PHE A 568 -18.69 -23.59 -26.50
N ALA A 569 -19.62 -23.83 -25.58
CA ALA A 569 -19.73 -23.10 -24.32
C ALA A 569 -18.50 -23.26 -23.41
N GLY A 570 -17.85 -24.43 -23.43
CA GLY A 570 -16.63 -24.66 -22.62
C GLY A 570 -15.45 -23.77 -23.01
N GLU A 571 -15.36 -23.37 -24.30
CA GLU A 571 -14.34 -22.46 -24.80
C GLU A 571 -14.59 -21.00 -24.39
N LEU A 572 -15.82 -20.67 -23.94
CA LEU A 572 -16.15 -19.31 -23.48
C LEU A 572 -15.41 -18.93 -22.20
N SER A 573 -15.05 -19.91 -21.34
CA SER A 573 -14.26 -19.64 -20.13
C SER A 573 -12.92 -18.98 -20.47
N GLY A 574 -12.27 -19.42 -21.55
CA GLY A 574 -11.02 -18.82 -22.03
C GLY A 574 -11.18 -17.38 -22.54
N ALA A 575 -12.39 -16.96 -22.90
CA ALA A 575 -12.67 -15.60 -23.36
C ALA A 575 -12.77 -14.58 -22.22
N PHE A 576 -13.09 -15.03 -21.01
CA PHE A 576 -13.16 -14.14 -19.83
C PHE A 576 -11.78 -13.88 -19.20
N GLY A 577 -10.80 -14.76 -19.46
CA GLY A 577 -9.44 -14.62 -18.94
C GLY A 577 -9.33 -14.90 -17.45
N ALA A 578 -8.12 -15.24 -17.00
CA ALA A 578 -7.78 -15.27 -15.57
C ALA A 578 -7.10 -13.95 -15.20
N PHE A 579 -7.34 -13.46 -14.00
CA PHE A 579 -6.76 -12.21 -13.50
C PHE A 579 -5.85 -12.49 -12.30
N PRO A 580 -4.64 -11.90 -12.25
CA PRO A 580 -3.75 -12.03 -11.10
C PRO A 580 -4.33 -11.32 -9.88
N LEU A 581 -4.07 -11.86 -8.69
CA LEU A 581 -4.32 -11.13 -7.46
C LEU A 581 -3.16 -10.16 -7.18
N PRO A 582 -3.44 -8.88 -6.88
CA PRO A 582 -2.41 -7.96 -6.43
C PRO A 582 -1.85 -8.32 -5.04
N SER A 583 -0.68 -7.78 -4.69
CA SER A 583 -0.27 -7.70 -3.29
C SER A 583 -0.94 -6.48 -2.63
N LEU A 584 -1.23 -6.57 -1.34
CA LEU A 584 -1.90 -5.49 -0.60
C LEU A 584 -0.95 -4.97 0.48
N LEU A 585 -0.50 -3.71 0.37
CA LEU A 585 0.44 -3.10 1.33
C LEU A 585 1.74 -3.90 1.53
N GLY A 586 2.25 -4.53 0.46
CA GLY A 586 3.42 -5.41 0.57
C GLY A 586 3.12 -6.72 1.31
N LEU A 587 1.85 -7.13 1.41
CA LEU A 587 1.44 -8.44 1.91
C LEU A 587 0.92 -9.31 0.78
N ASP A 588 1.29 -10.58 0.82
CA ASP A 588 0.76 -11.60 -0.06
C ASP A 588 -0.65 -12.00 0.36
N ILE A 589 -1.51 -12.23 -0.64
CA ILE A 589 -2.89 -12.70 -0.44
C ILE A 589 -2.92 -14.22 -0.53
N SER A 590 -3.12 -14.87 0.62
CA SER A 590 -3.29 -16.32 0.71
C SER A 590 -4.77 -16.70 0.71
N VAL A 591 -5.31 -17.05 -0.47
CA VAL A 591 -6.73 -17.37 -0.64
C VAL A 591 -7.11 -18.66 0.09
N ILE A 592 -8.18 -18.59 0.89
CA ILE A 592 -8.77 -19.68 1.66
C ILE A 592 -9.99 -20.25 0.93
N GLU A 593 -10.93 -19.38 0.54
CA GLU A 593 -12.20 -19.77 -0.04
C GLU A 593 -12.71 -18.68 -1.00
N THR A 594 -13.36 -19.10 -2.08
CA THR A 594 -14.22 -18.24 -2.90
C THR A 594 -15.65 -18.71 -2.74
N ALA A 595 -16.57 -17.80 -2.46
CA ALA A 595 -17.97 -18.15 -2.24
C ALA A 595 -18.93 -17.00 -2.57
N ARG A 596 -20.18 -17.35 -2.86
CA ARG A 596 -21.27 -16.38 -2.99
C ARG A 596 -22.05 -16.28 -1.68
N GLN A 597 -22.27 -15.05 -1.21
CA GLN A 597 -23.15 -14.74 -0.09
C GLN A 597 -24.17 -13.70 -0.53
N GLY A 598 -25.46 -14.09 -0.57
CA GLY A 598 -26.47 -13.27 -1.23
C GLY A 598 -26.13 -13.10 -2.72
N ASP A 599 -26.04 -11.85 -3.18
CA ASP A 599 -25.67 -11.51 -4.56
C ASP A 599 -24.23 -10.99 -4.68
N TYR A 600 -23.40 -11.24 -3.66
CA TYR A 600 -22.00 -10.86 -3.62
C TYR A 600 -21.09 -12.06 -3.80
N PHE A 601 -20.05 -11.89 -4.61
CA PHE A 601 -18.95 -12.83 -4.78
C PHE A 601 -17.83 -12.39 -3.85
N ASN A 602 -17.42 -13.29 -2.96
CA ASN A 602 -16.45 -13.00 -1.92
C ASN A 602 -15.23 -13.90 -2.08
N LEU A 603 -14.06 -13.29 -1.98
CA LEU A 603 -12.77 -13.94 -1.83
C LEU A 603 -12.33 -13.77 -0.38
N TYR A 604 -12.13 -14.89 0.31
CA TYR A 604 -11.65 -14.93 1.68
C TYR A 604 -10.19 -15.34 1.67
N ALA A 605 -9.34 -14.56 2.32
CA ALA A 605 -7.90 -14.76 2.35
C ALA A 605 -7.29 -14.43 3.71
N ASN A 606 -6.06 -14.88 3.93
CA ASN A 606 -5.18 -14.33 4.95
C ASN A 606 -4.17 -13.39 4.29
N LEU A 607 -3.81 -12.34 5.03
CA LEU A 607 -2.68 -11.51 4.71
C LEU A 607 -1.45 -12.15 5.35
N THR A 608 -0.46 -12.47 4.53
CA THR A 608 0.83 -12.95 5.00
C THR A 608 1.89 -11.93 4.63
N PRO A 609 2.85 -11.61 5.52
CA PRO A 609 4.02 -10.82 5.15
C PRO A 609 4.61 -11.34 3.85
N ASP A 610 4.77 -10.46 2.85
CA ASP A 610 5.65 -10.76 1.73
C ASP A 610 7.00 -11.08 2.36
N PRO A 611 7.57 -12.28 2.14
CA PRO A 611 8.80 -12.63 2.80
C PRO A 611 9.88 -11.64 2.37
N GLN A 612 10.29 -10.78 3.31
CA GLN A 612 11.41 -9.86 3.18
C GLN A 612 12.60 -10.38 4.00
N ALA A 613 13.79 -9.90 3.67
CA ALA A 613 14.95 -10.19 4.52
C ALA A 613 14.83 -9.33 5.79
N GLU A 614 14.99 -9.95 6.96
CA GLU A 614 14.78 -9.28 8.26
C GLU A 614 16.04 -9.32 9.13
N ILE A 615 16.24 -8.26 9.91
CA ILE A 615 17.14 -8.20 11.06
C ILE A 615 16.36 -8.70 12.28
N THR A 616 16.91 -9.70 12.97
CA THR A 616 16.33 -10.26 14.19
C THR A 616 17.39 -10.41 15.27
N ASN A 617 16.98 -10.58 16.54
CA ASN A 617 17.88 -10.79 17.68
C ASN A 617 18.99 -9.73 17.81
N LEU A 618 18.69 -8.46 17.47
CA LEU A 618 19.64 -7.36 17.64
C LEU A 618 20.02 -7.23 19.13
N THR A 619 21.31 -7.26 19.40
CA THR A 619 21.90 -7.12 20.72
C THR A 619 23.05 -6.13 20.64
N ILE A 620 23.05 -5.16 21.55
CA ILE A 620 24.10 -4.15 21.63
C ILE A 620 24.73 -4.26 23.01
N THR A 621 26.06 -4.27 23.03
CA THR A 621 26.84 -4.40 24.26
C THR A 621 27.83 -3.25 24.30
N ASP A 622 27.69 -2.40 25.31
CA ASP A 622 28.67 -1.37 25.63
C ASP A 622 29.99 -2.01 26.07
N THR A 623 31.08 -1.63 25.41
CA THR A 623 32.43 -2.07 25.75
C THR A 623 33.32 -0.90 26.16
N SER A 624 32.75 0.29 26.33
CA SER A 624 33.45 1.48 26.78
C SER A 624 33.94 1.34 28.21
N SER A 625 34.91 2.18 28.58
CA SER A 625 35.33 2.34 29.97
C SER A 625 34.16 2.88 30.78
N SER A 626 34.03 2.43 32.03
CA SER A 626 33.00 2.95 32.94
C SER A 626 33.17 4.46 33.12
N ASP A 627 32.06 5.19 33.23
CA ASP A 627 32.07 6.62 33.55
C ASP A 627 32.92 6.88 34.80
N THR A 628 33.71 7.94 34.76
CA THR A 628 34.55 8.37 35.87
C THR A 628 34.58 9.88 35.95
N VAL A 629 34.37 10.41 37.14
CA VAL A 629 34.53 11.84 37.44
C VAL A 629 35.46 11.96 38.65
N THR A 630 36.48 12.80 38.52
CA THR A 630 37.25 13.33 39.65
C THR A 630 36.96 14.82 39.68
N ASP A 631 36.11 15.27 40.60
CA ASP A 631 35.84 16.70 40.80
C ASP A 631 36.39 17.13 42.16
N SER A 632 37.62 17.66 42.16
CA SER A 632 38.24 18.21 43.35
C SER A 632 38.59 19.68 43.14
N LEU A 633 38.80 20.41 44.24
CA LEU A 633 39.18 21.84 44.19
C LEU A 633 40.49 22.13 43.43
N PHE A 634 41.28 21.11 43.04
CA PHE A 634 42.62 21.28 42.50
C PHE A 634 42.88 20.48 41.22
N ASP A 635 42.37 19.25 41.13
CA ASP A 635 42.55 18.36 39.99
C ASP A 635 41.20 17.85 39.52
N VAL A 636 40.94 17.99 38.23
CA VAL A 636 39.68 17.56 37.62
C VAL A 636 39.92 16.72 36.38
N ASN A 637 39.25 15.57 36.32
CA ASN A 637 39.15 14.78 35.10
C ASN A 637 37.78 14.12 34.99
N GLU A 638 37.35 13.89 33.75
CA GLU A 638 36.06 13.29 33.48
C GLU A 638 36.12 12.43 32.22
N TRP A 639 35.44 11.29 32.26
CA TRP A 639 35.06 10.48 31.11
C TRP A 639 33.59 10.09 31.28
N ARG A 640 32.78 10.39 30.25
CA ARG A 640 31.40 9.92 30.16
C ARG A 640 31.03 9.59 28.73
N HIS A 641 30.17 8.58 28.58
CA HIS A 641 29.61 8.22 27.28
C HIS A 641 28.18 7.67 27.40
N ARG A 642 27.47 7.67 26.28
CA ARG A 642 26.13 7.09 26.12
C ARG A 642 26.04 6.41 24.75
N ILE A 643 25.44 5.22 24.68
CA ILE A 643 25.15 4.52 23.42
C ILE A 643 23.64 4.53 23.21
N ARG A 644 23.21 4.86 22.00
CA ARG A 644 21.79 4.93 21.65
C ARG A 644 21.51 4.15 20.40
N PRO A 645 20.84 3.00 20.52
CA PRO A 645 20.34 2.30 19.36
C PRO A 645 18.99 2.87 18.91
N SER A 646 18.72 2.76 17.62
CA SER A 646 17.38 2.80 17.03
C SER A 646 17.35 1.71 15.96
N ASN A 647 16.26 0.96 15.84
CA ASN A 647 16.19 -0.10 14.85
C ASN A 647 14.77 -0.39 14.40
N ASN A 648 14.68 -1.11 13.28
CA ASN A 648 13.46 -1.73 12.78
C ASN A 648 13.84 -3.07 12.11
N SER A 649 12.89 -3.69 11.41
CA SER A 649 13.10 -4.99 10.76
C SER A 649 14.17 -5.00 9.66
N THR A 650 14.59 -3.85 9.12
CA THR A 650 15.55 -3.76 8.00
C THR A 650 16.73 -2.82 8.25
N SER A 651 16.76 -2.09 9.36
CA SER A 651 17.85 -1.17 9.67
C SER A 651 18.10 -1.03 11.16
N ALA A 652 19.31 -0.62 11.52
CA ALA A 652 19.66 -0.22 12.87
C ALA A 652 20.66 0.94 12.81
N SER A 653 20.44 1.99 13.59
CA SER A 653 21.38 3.09 13.80
C SER A 653 21.85 3.09 15.25
N ILE A 654 23.14 3.34 15.49
CA ILE A 654 23.75 3.39 16.81
C ILE A 654 24.56 4.66 16.96
N ASP A 655 24.19 5.49 17.92
CA ASP A 655 24.88 6.73 18.27
C ASP A 655 25.65 6.54 19.58
N LEU A 656 26.98 6.55 19.51
CA LEU A 656 27.85 6.64 20.68
C LEU A 656 28.30 8.08 20.86
N LYS A 657 27.81 8.70 21.93
CA LYS A 657 28.16 10.06 22.32
C LYS A 657 29.07 10.05 23.54
N GLY A 658 29.93 11.06 23.68
CA GLY A 658 30.80 11.14 24.85
C GLY A 658 31.65 12.40 24.94
N MET A 659 32.34 12.48 26.08
CA MET A 659 33.26 13.57 26.43
C MET A 659 34.35 13.04 27.35
N ILE A 660 35.60 13.42 27.06
CA ILE A 660 36.74 13.21 27.96
C ILE A 660 37.40 14.56 28.23
N GLY A 661 37.65 14.86 29.50
CA GLY A 661 38.13 16.15 29.96
C GLY A 661 39.21 16.04 31.04
N ALA A 662 40.15 16.98 31.07
CA ALA A 662 41.12 17.15 32.15
C ALA A 662 41.44 18.63 32.39
N ASP A 663 41.56 19.02 33.65
CA ASP A 663 41.93 20.35 34.11
C ASP A 663 42.79 20.27 35.38
N ALA A 664 43.91 20.99 35.36
CA ALA A 664 44.83 21.12 36.49
C ALA A 664 44.76 22.56 37.04
N CYS A 665 43.94 22.77 38.07
CA CYS A 665 43.58 24.08 38.62
C CYS A 665 44.72 24.75 39.44
N CYS A 666 45.90 24.14 39.55
CA CYS A 666 47.02 24.78 40.23
C CYS A 666 48.40 24.30 39.78
N SER A 667 49.41 25.13 40.07
CA SER A 667 50.78 24.95 39.57
C SER A 667 51.55 23.71 40.01
N VAL A 668 50.97 22.78 40.78
CA VAL A 668 51.74 21.73 41.47
C VAL A 668 51.62 20.32 40.92
N ASP A 669 50.65 19.99 40.07
CA ASP A 669 50.51 18.66 39.47
C ASP A 669 49.87 18.74 38.07
N ASP A 670 50.16 17.79 37.20
CA ASP A 670 49.53 17.65 35.88
C ASP A 670 48.34 16.70 36.02
N GLU A 671 47.27 16.92 35.26
CA GLU A 671 46.09 16.07 35.27
C GLU A 671 45.91 15.37 33.92
N GLN A 672 45.56 14.09 33.92
CA GLN A 672 45.39 13.32 32.69
C GLN A 672 44.45 12.13 32.85
N ILE A 673 43.68 11.88 31.80
CA ILE A 673 42.76 10.75 31.71
C ILE A 673 42.87 10.06 30.36
N THR A 674 42.61 8.76 30.38
CA THR A 674 42.50 7.90 29.19
C THR A 674 41.28 7.03 29.34
N ALA A 675 40.47 6.96 28.31
CA ALA A 675 39.28 6.12 28.28
C ALA A 675 39.15 5.44 26.92
N GLY A 676 38.68 4.20 26.94
CA GLY A 676 38.25 3.48 25.74
C GLY A 676 36.76 3.69 25.52
N ALA A 677 36.36 3.94 24.28
CA ALA A 677 34.99 4.10 23.84
C ALA A 677 34.68 3.04 22.77
N GLY A 678 33.58 2.32 22.91
CA GLY A 678 33.28 1.25 21.97
C GLY A 678 32.05 0.44 22.33
N TYR A 679 31.60 -0.35 21.37
CA TYR A 679 30.48 -1.26 21.54
C TYR A 679 30.53 -2.40 20.52
N THR A 680 29.80 -3.46 20.85
CA THR A 680 29.56 -4.60 19.97
C THR A 680 28.09 -4.65 19.58
N VAL A 681 27.82 -4.81 18.29
CA VAL A 681 26.47 -5.07 17.75
C VAL A 681 26.42 -6.49 17.22
N SER A 682 25.41 -7.26 17.59
CA SER A 682 25.17 -8.61 17.05
C SER A 682 23.71 -8.74 16.63
N PHE A 683 23.45 -9.28 15.46
CA PHE A 683 22.10 -9.53 14.97
C PHE A 683 22.08 -10.70 13.99
N ASP A 684 20.91 -11.29 13.77
CA ASP A 684 20.68 -12.33 12.79
C ASP A 684 20.00 -11.74 11.56
N VAL A 685 20.49 -12.11 10.37
CA VAL A 685 19.81 -11.87 9.09
C VAL A 685 19.00 -13.10 8.75
N GLN A 686 17.69 -12.95 8.60
CA GLN A 686 16.79 -13.99 8.14
C GLN A 686 16.41 -13.73 6.68
N PRO A 687 16.85 -14.55 5.70
CA PRO A 687 16.64 -14.25 4.30
C PRO A 687 15.31 -14.76 3.76
N VAL A 688 14.89 -14.14 2.66
CA VAL A 688 13.88 -14.70 1.75
C VAL A 688 14.44 -15.95 1.08
N ALA A 689 13.64 -17.00 1.01
CA ALA A 689 14.08 -18.28 0.45
C ALA A 689 14.41 -18.14 -1.04
N GLY A 690 15.70 -18.22 -1.38
CA GLY A 690 16.18 -18.16 -2.77
C GLY A 690 16.73 -16.80 -3.18
N GLU A 691 16.66 -15.79 -2.31
CA GLU A 691 17.23 -14.46 -2.58
C GLU A 691 18.61 -14.27 -1.94
N THR A 692 19.33 -13.27 -2.42
CA THR A 692 20.58 -12.81 -1.82
C THR A 692 20.28 -11.56 -1.02
N TRP A 693 20.72 -11.53 0.25
CA TRP A 693 20.64 -10.34 1.07
C TRP A 693 21.94 -9.52 0.99
N GLN A 694 21.84 -8.22 1.22
CA GLN A 694 22.95 -7.29 1.40
C GLN A 694 22.77 -6.52 2.70
N VAL A 695 23.85 -6.35 3.46
CA VAL A 695 23.88 -5.49 4.65
C VAL A 695 24.94 -4.43 4.43
N ALA A 696 24.50 -3.18 4.24
CA ALA A 696 25.35 -2.01 4.26
C ALA A 696 25.59 -1.60 5.71
N ILE A 697 26.86 -1.38 6.05
CA ILE A 697 27.31 -0.94 7.38
C ILE A 697 28.13 0.30 7.15
N ASP A 698 27.63 1.46 7.54
CA ASP A 698 28.33 2.73 7.44
C ASP A 698 28.57 3.26 8.85
N HIS A 699 29.74 3.83 9.13
CA HIS A 699 29.96 4.51 10.41
C HIS A 699 30.75 5.79 10.23
N SER A 700 30.48 6.77 11.09
CA SER A 700 31.09 8.08 11.06
C SER A 700 31.39 8.61 12.46
N MET A 701 32.24 9.63 12.52
CA MET A 701 32.62 10.33 13.75
C MET A 701 32.63 11.82 13.47
N LEU A 702 32.09 12.61 14.39
CA LEU A 702 32.06 14.06 14.34
C LEU A 702 32.23 14.64 15.74
N GLY A 703 33.14 15.59 15.91
CA GLY A 703 33.38 16.24 17.21
C GLY A 703 34.48 17.28 17.16
N ALA A 704 35.01 17.67 18.32
CA ALA A 704 36.10 18.62 18.42
C ALA A 704 37.07 18.35 19.57
N HIS A 705 38.33 18.72 19.35
CA HIS A 705 39.32 18.96 20.39
C HIS A 705 39.16 20.41 20.87
N THR A 706 38.96 20.61 22.17
CA THR A 706 38.86 21.92 22.80
C THR A 706 39.99 22.07 23.82
N ILE A 707 40.71 23.20 23.77
CA ILE A 707 41.65 23.60 24.82
C ILE A 707 41.37 25.05 25.20
N ILE A 708 41.19 25.33 26.49
CA ILE A 708 40.95 26.68 27.01
C ILE A 708 42.18 27.13 27.78
N ASN A 709 42.73 28.29 27.39
CA ASN A 709 43.94 28.79 28.03
C ASN A 709 43.58 29.63 29.25
N GLU A 710 44.00 29.16 30.43
CA GLU A 710 43.73 29.86 31.69
C GLU A 710 44.91 30.69 32.19
N ASP A 711 46.16 30.18 32.11
CA ASP A 711 47.29 30.85 32.76
C ASP A 711 48.69 30.52 32.17
N ASN A 712 48.79 30.26 30.87
CA ASN A 712 50.02 29.79 30.17
C ASN A 712 50.41 28.34 30.51
N GLY A 713 49.42 27.51 30.82
CA GLY A 713 49.59 26.08 30.94
C GLY A 713 49.92 25.42 29.61
N GLY A 714 50.02 24.09 29.64
CA GLY A 714 49.93 23.27 28.44
C GLY A 714 48.69 22.40 28.52
N ALA A 715 48.26 21.90 27.39
CA ALA A 715 47.22 20.89 27.30
C ALA A 715 47.43 20.03 26.07
N GLN A 716 46.91 18.81 26.12
CA GLN A 716 46.92 17.89 25.01
C GLN A 716 45.64 17.06 25.00
N THR A 717 45.05 16.95 23.82
CA THR A 717 43.99 16.00 23.53
C THR A 717 44.40 15.16 22.32
N ARG A 718 44.09 13.86 22.32
CA ARG A 718 44.31 13.01 21.14
C ARG A 718 43.48 11.73 21.15
N PHE A 719 43.28 11.20 19.96
CA PHE A 719 42.94 9.80 19.72
C PHE A 719 44.22 8.97 19.80
N ASP A 720 44.27 8.01 20.72
CA ASP A 720 45.39 7.06 20.86
C ASP A 720 45.30 5.89 19.85
N SER A 721 44.12 5.69 19.26
CA SER A 721 43.89 4.74 18.17
C SER A 721 43.03 5.33 17.05
N PRO A 722 43.02 4.73 15.84
CA PRO A 722 41.97 4.98 14.86
C PRO A 722 40.59 4.57 15.41
N ILE A 723 39.51 5.04 14.77
CA ILE A 723 38.18 4.49 14.99
C ILE A 723 38.17 3.11 14.35
N THR A 724 38.22 2.08 15.18
CA THR A 724 38.23 0.70 14.72
C THR A 724 36.81 0.30 14.35
N GLY A 725 36.62 -0.22 13.14
CA GLY A 725 35.37 -0.84 12.72
C GLY A 725 35.70 -2.20 12.10
N ARG A 726 35.12 -3.26 12.63
CA ARG A 726 35.25 -4.60 12.05
C ARG A 726 33.95 -5.38 12.14
N ALA A 727 33.65 -6.17 11.10
CA ALA A 727 32.47 -7.03 11.08
C ALA A 727 32.81 -8.44 10.63
N ARG A 728 32.01 -9.42 11.03
CA ARG A 728 32.08 -10.80 10.53
C ARG A 728 30.68 -11.38 10.37
N VAL A 729 30.58 -12.35 9.46
CA VAL A 729 29.39 -13.19 9.27
C VAL A 729 29.69 -14.54 9.93
N ASP A 730 28.82 -14.97 10.84
CA ASP A 730 28.96 -16.14 11.70
C ASP A 730 30.35 -16.21 12.39
N ALA A 731 30.95 -17.39 12.40
CA ALA A 731 32.33 -17.63 12.82
C ALA A 731 33.36 -17.33 11.71
N GLY A 732 33.00 -16.52 10.72
CA GLY A 732 33.87 -16.10 9.62
C GLY A 732 35.05 -15.22 10.05
N ALA A 733 35.85 -14.82 9.06
CA ALA A 733 36.96 -13.89 9.28
C ALA A 733 36.42 -12.46 9.49
N TRP A 734 37.07 -11.71 10.38
CA TRP A 734 36.83 -10.27 10.52
C TRP A 734 37.21 -9.53 9.25
N GLN A 735 36.37 -8.57 8.88
CA GLN A 735 36.57 -7.63 7.78
C GLN A 735 36.67 -6.23 8.40
N ASP A 736 37.82 -5.58 8.18
CA ASP A 736 38.11 -4.27 8.73
C ASP A 736 37.59 -3.16 7.83
N PHE A 737 36.97 -2.15 8.43
CA PHE A 737 36.53 -0.90 7.81
C PHE A 737 36.85 0.31 8.71
N SER A 738 37.93 0.24 9.49
CA SER A 738 38.41 1.34 10.34
C SER A 738 38.79 2.61 9.56
N PHE A 739 38.76 3.77 10.23
CA PHE A 739 39.25 5.04 9.68
C PHE A 739 40.00 5.89 10.72
N ASN A 740 40.78 6.86 10.23
CA ASN A 740 41.36 7.91 11.07
C ASN A 740 40.52 9.18 10.93
N VAL A 741 40.25 9.84 12.05
CA VAL A 741 39.62 11.17 12.02
C VAL A 741 40.54 12.20 11.36
N SER A 742 39.96 13.26 10.79
CA SER A 742 40.67 14.30 10.06
C SER A 742 41.70 15.06 10.90
N GLN A 743 41.49 15.14 12.22
CA GLN A 743 42.40 15.71 13.20
C GLN A 743 42.46 14.82 14.43
N SER A 744 43.57 14.10 14.61
CA SER A 744 43.72 13.10 15.68
C SER A 744 44.20 13.70 17.00
N SER A 745 44.62 14.97 17.04
CA SER A 745 45.15 15.58 18.26
C SER A 745 45.17 17.10 18.19
N ALA A 746 45.03 17.75 19.35
CA ALA A 746 45.37 19.16 19.55
C ALA A 746 46.30 19.29 20.77
N SER A 747 47.14 20.33 20.79
CA SER A 747 48.00 20.61 21.95
C SER A 747 48.42 22.07 22.02
N THR A 748 48.49 22.62 23.23
CA THR A 748 49.20 23.84 23.56
C THR A 748 50.50 23.49 24.29
N SER A 749 51.43 24.43 24.41
CA SER A 749 52.70 24.21 25.11
C SER A 749 52.81 25.15 26.29
N VAL A 750 53.29 24.63 27.42
CA VAL A 750 53.59 25.40 28.63
C VAL A 750 54.39 26.67 28.30
N GLY A 751 53.93 27.81 28.82
CA GLY A 751 54.55 29.12 28.64
C GLY A 751 54.15 29.85 27.36
N ASN A 752 53.19 29.31 26.60
CA ASN A 752 52.58 30.00 25.47
C ASN A 752 51.27 30.67 25.93
N SER A 753 51.22 32.00 25.91
CA SER A 753 49.99 32.77 26.18
C SER A 753 49.01 32.71 25.00
N GLY A 754 48.86 31.53 24.39
CA GLY A 754 48.09 31.31 23.16
C GLY A 754 46.59 31.57 23.35
N SER A 755 45.88 31.78 22.25
CA SER A 755 44.42 31.75 22.25
C SER A 755 43.91 30.33 22.46
N ASP A 756 42.68 30.19 22.93
CA ASP A 756 41.93 28.93 22.97
C ASP A 756 42.05 28.18 21.64
N VAL A 757 42.13 26.85 21.74
CA VAL A 757 42.24 25.96 20.58
C VAL A 757 40.92 25.23 20.41
N LEU A 758 40.40 25.33 19.19
CA LEU A 758 39.32 24.49 18.73
C LEU A 758 39.75 23.83 17.43
N VAL A 759 39.77 22.50 17.42
CA VAL A 759 40.07 21.71 16.23
C VAL A 759 38.98 20.68 16.04
N GLU A 760 38.09 20.95 15.09
CA GLU A 760 37.06 20.00 14.68
C GLU A 760 37.69 18.78 14.03
N PHE A 761 37.09 17.62 14.26
CA PHE A 761 37.45 16.37 13.62
C PHE A 761 36.23 15.70 13.03
N SER A 762 36.45 14.96 11.94
CA SER A 762 35.44 14.13 11.31
C SER A 762 36.05 12.96 10.59
N GLY A 763 35.27 11.91 10.33
CA GLY A 763 35.66 10.80 9.47
C GLY A 763 34.52 9.82 9.28
N SER A 764 34.62 8.98 8.26
CA SER A 764 33.66 7.92 7.99
C SER A 764 34.26 6.80 7.16
N ASN A 765 33.63 5.63 7.22
CA ASN A 765 33.91 4.49 6.35
C ASN A 765 32.69 3.56 6.30
N GLY A 766 32.72 2.53 5.45
CA GLY A 766 31.65 1.55 5.40
C GLY A 766 32.08 0.20 4.82
N LEU A 767 31.19 -0.78 4.95
CA LEU A 767 31.34 -2.16 4.54
C LEU A 767 30.02 -2.69 3.99
N LEU A 768 30.08 -3.47 2.92
CA LEU A 768 28.93 -4.20 2.39
C LEU A 768 29.14 -5.70 2.61
N LEU A 769 28.24 -6.32 3.35
CA LEU A 769 28.17 -7.78 3.54
C LEU A 769 27.06 -8.36 2.67
N THR A 770 27.21 -9.61 2.23
CA THR A 770 26.19 -10.31 1.43
C THR A 770 26.10 -11.78 1.80
N GLY A 771 24.94 -12.38 1.60
CA GLY A 771 24.72 -13.81 1.81
C GLY A 771 23.42 -14.32 1.20
N THR A 772 23.19 -15.63 1.31
CA THR A 772 22.00 -16.32 0.73
C THR A 772 21.30 -17.23 1.74
N SER A 773 21.83 -17.30 2.96
CA SER A 773 21.31 -18.11 4.06
C SER A 773 21.21 -17.25 5.31
N ALA A 774 20.43 -17.72 6.28
CA ALA A 774 20.41 -17.10 7.60
C ALA A 774 21.82 -17.08 8.19
N ALA A 775 22.19 -15.96 8.80
CA ALA A 775 23.52 -15.75 9.33
C ALA A 775 23.51 -14.73 10.47
N THR A 776 24.40 -14.90 11.44
CA THR A 776 24.62 -13.91 12.50
C THR A 776 25.71 -12.94 12.07
N ILE A 777 25.46 -11.64 12.11
CA ILE A 777 26.46 -10.61 11.88
C ILE A 777 26.90 -10.06 13.24
N THR A 778 28.21 -9.96 13.44
CA THR A 778 28.80 -9.26 14.59
C THR A 778 29.65 -8.11 14.09
N ILE A 779 29.44 -6.92 14.67
CA ILE A 779 30.16 -5.68 14.39
C ILE A 779 30.81 -5.22 15.70
N GLU A 780 32.05 -4.76 15.65
CA GLU A 780 32.75 -4.17 16.79
C GLU A 780 33.30 -2.81 16.40
N ILE A 781 32.97 -1.81 17.23
CA ILE A 781 33.49 -0.45 17.17
C ILE A 781 34.31 -0.18 18.43
N ASP A 782 35.52 0.36 18.29
CA ASP A 782 36.42 0.63 19.42
C ASP A 782 37.44 1.74 19.12
N PHE A 783 37.68 2.63 20.08
CA PHE A 783 38.73 3.64 20.02
C PHE A 783 39.15 4.18 21.40
N ASP A 784 40.42 4.56 21.53
CA ASP A 784 41.00 5.13 22.74
C ASP A 784 41.16 6.65 22.65
N LEU A 785 40.80 7.34 23.72
CA LEU A 785 40.87 8.79 23.86
C LEU A 785 41.79 9.20 25.02
N PHE A 786 42.44 10.36 24.87
CA PHE A 786 43.34 10.92 25.86
C PHE A 786 43.14 12.43 26.00
N ALA A 787 43.03 12.89 27.25
CA ALA A 787 43.06 14.31 27.62
C ALA A 787 44.09 14.55 28.73
N ARG A 788 44.81 15.67 28.65
CA ARG A 788 45.80 16.08 29.63
C ARG A 788 45.88 17.58 29.76
N SER A 789 45.94 18.04 31.00
CA SER A 789 46.25 19.42 31.39
C SER A 789 47.64 19.44 32.06
N GLU A 790 48.53 20.29 31.57
CA GLU A 790 49.92 20.42 32.04
C GLU A 790 50.11 21.75 32.80
N SER A 791 50.41 21.66 34.10
CA SER A 791 50.71 22.84 34.92
C SER A 791 52.22 23.08 35.01
N ASN A 792 52.64 24.25 35.55
CA ASN A 792 54.06 24.54 35.69
C ASN A 792 54.41 25.24 37.01
N VAL A 793 55.28 24.59 37.78
CA VAL A 793 55.90 25.14 39.02
C VAL A 793 57.04 26.15 38.76
N ILE A 794 57.60 26.22 37.55
CA ILE A 794 58.81 27.00 37.23
C ILE A 794 58.44 28.37 36.66
N PHE A 795 58.78 29.45 37.39
CA PHE A 795 58.43 30.84 37.07
C PHE A 795 58.54 31.21 35.56
N PRO A 796 57.47 31.76 34.95
CA PRO A 796 56.19 32.09 35.57
C PRO A 796 55.39 30.83 35.93
N ILE A 797 54.82 30.86 37.14
CA ILE A 797 53.92 29.81 37.64
C ILE A 797 52.65 29.87 36.78
N ALA A 798 52.19 28.73 36.29
CA ALA A 798 51.00 28.61 35.43
C ALA A 798 50.10 27.47 35.93
N ALA A 799 48.79 27.71 35.96
CA ALA A 799 47.80 26.63 36.01
C ALA A 799 47.79 25.89 34.67
N GLY A 800 47.23 24.68 34.65
CA GLY A 800 47.05 23.94 33.40
C GLY A 800 46.03 24.61 32.49
N ASP A 801 46.06 24.28 31.20
CA ASP A 801 44.99 24.64 30.28
C ASP A 801 43.92 23.54 30.37
N GLU A 802 42.63 23.88 30.33
CA GLU A 802 41.57 22.89 30.26
C GLU A 802 41.64 22.15 28.92
N ALA A 803 41.46 20.83 28.92
CA ALA A 803 41.60 20.00 27.72
C ALA A 803 40.42 19.04 27.60
N ALA A 804 39.70 19.06 26.47
CA ALA A 804 38.60 18.14 26.22
C ALA A 804 38.52 17.61 24.78
N ILE A 805 38.09 16.36 24.63
CA ILE A 805 37.56 15.82 23.38
C ILE A 805 36.06 15.67 23.58
N ARG A 806 35.27 16.39 22.77
CA ARG A 806 33.81 16.35 22.83
C ARG A 806 33.24 15.79 21.54
N PHE A 807 32.36 14.81 21.68
CA PHE A 807 31.64 14.17 20.59
C PHE A 807 30.23 13.80 21.05
N GLY A 808 29.47 14.79 21.52
CA GLY A 808 28.04 14.65 21.79
C GLY A 808 27.65 14.47 23.26
N ALA A 809 28.54 14.67 24.23
CA ALA A 809 28.17 14.77 25.64
C ALA A 809 28.74 16.03 26.29
N ASN A 810 28.03 16.60 27.26
CA ASN A 810 28.52 17.69 28.11
C ASN A 810 29.41 17.16 29.24
N ASP A 811 30.28 18.03 29.76
CA ASP A 811 30.89 17.81 31.07
C ASP A 811 29.91 18.04 32.21
N THR A 812 30.20 17.41 33.35
CA THR A 812 29.40 17.51 34.57
C THR A 812 30.06 18.33 35.66
N ILE A 813 31.29 18.79 35.39
CA ILE A 813 32.19 19.39 36.37
C ILE A 813 31.69 20.78 36.77
N ALA A 814 31.52 21.01 38.07
CA ALA A 814 31.01 22.28 38.59
C ALA A 814 32.10 23.36 38.86
N ASN A 815 33.37 23.03 38.65
CA ASN A 815 34.52 23.86 39.08
C ASN A 815 34.87 25.04 38.16
N GLY A 816 34.14 25.22 37.05
CA GLY A 816 34.47 26.21 36.03
C GLY A 816 35.11 25.64 34.77
N PHE A 817 35.28 24.31 34.68
CA PHE A 817 35.66 23.62 33.45
C PHE A 817 34.67 23.96 32.32
N THR A 818 35.18 24.53 31.23
CA THR A 818 34.37 24.98 30.09
C THR A 818 34.79 24.32 28.77
N ALA A 819 35.91 23.60 28.73
CA ALA A 819 36.40 22.91 27.53
C ALA A 819 35.47 21.77 27.08
N GLY A 820 34.81 21.10 28.02
CA GLY A 820 33.88 20.00 27.76
C GLY A 820 32.47 20.43 27.33
N GLY A 821 32.08 21.68 27.62
CA GLY A 821 30.69 22.12 27.48
C GLY A 821 30.24 22.34 26.03
N TYR A 822 28.92 22.24 25.83
CA TYR A 822 28.18 22.61 24.63
C TYR A 822 27.32 23.87 24.89
N PRO A 823 27.18 24.79 23.90
CA PRO A 823 27.83 24.76 22.58
C PRO A 823 29.35 25.04 22.63
N GLY A 824 29.85 25.47 23.79
CA GLY A 824 31.28 25.71 24.07
C GLY A 824 31.98 26.61 23.04
N LEU A 825 33.31 26.50 22.97
CA LEU A 825 34.10 27.17 21.93
C LEU A 825 33.73 26.65 20.54
N GLY A 826 33.24 27.52 19.65
CA GLY A 826 33.01 27.18 18.24
C GLY A 826 31.61 26.75 17.84
N ASN A 827 30.62 26.89 18.71
CA ASN A 827 29.21 26.63 18.38
C ASN A 827 28.95 25.21 17.82
N ARG A 828 29.59 24.20 18.40
CA ARG A 828 29.27 22.80 18.08
C ARG A 828 27.91 22.44 18.67
N SER A 829 27.25 21.45 18.08
CA SER A 829 25.96 20.96 18.55
C SER A 829 26.15 19.60 19.19
N ILE A 830 25.62 19.45 20.40
CA ILE A 830 25.59 18.17 21.13
C ILE A 830 24.73 17.13 20.40
N VAL A 831 23.77 17.59 19.58
CA VAL A 831 22.89 16.74 18.80
C VAL A 831 23.63 16.11 17.63
N THR A 832 24.46 16.87 16.92
CA THR A 832 25.11 16.39 15.68
C THR A 832 26.50 15.79 15.91
N ASP A 833 27.08 15.98 17.08
CA ASP A 833 28.37 15.40 17.44
C ASP A 833 28.17 13.99 18.01
N GLY A 834 29.09 13.08 17.70
CA GLY A 834 28.95 11.66 18.02
C GLY A 834 29.80 10.75 17.15
N HIS A 835 29.84 9.48 17.55
CA HIS A 835 30.08 8.36 16.66
C HIS A 835 28.73 7.80 16.22
N PHE A 836 28.55 7.56 14.93
CA PHE A 836 27.29 7.09 14.34
C PHE A 836 27.58 5.80 13.58
N LEU A 837 26.74 4.77 13.71
CA LEU A 837 26.80 3.53 12.95
C LEU A 837 25.42 3.25 12.36
N ASP A 838 25.31 3.18 11.05
CA ASP A 838 24.10 2.85 10.31
C ASP A 838 24.24 1.47 9.67
N ILE A 839 23.23 0.64 9.86
CA ILE A 839 23.11 -0.72 9.32
C ILE A 839 21.83 -0.74 8.48
N ALA A 840 21.93 -1.14 7.22
CA ALA A 840 20.78 -1.26 6.33
C ALA A 840 20.79 -2.61 5.59
N LEU A 841 19.69 -3.35 5.71
CA LEU A 841 19.44 -4.64 5.06
C LEU A 841 18.58 -4.44 3.81
N SER A 842 18.95 -5.10 2.73
CA SER A 842 18.17 -5.15 1.49
C SER A 842 18.27 -6.51 0.80
N SER A 843 17.28 -6.83 -0.04
CA SER A 843 17.38 -7.90 -1.04
C SER A 843 18.13 -7.38 -2.28
N ALA A 844 18.99 -8.24 -2.85
CA ALA A 844 19.91 -7.92 -3.94
C ALA A 844 19.33 -8.10 -5.35
#